data_AF-A0A662XR97-F1
#
_entry.id   AF-A0A662XR97-F1
#
_cell.length_a   1.000
_cell.length_b   1.000
_cell.length_c   1.000
_cell.angle_alpha   90.00
_cell.angle_beta   90.00
_cell.angle_gamma   90.00
#
_symmetry.space_group_name_H-M   'P 1'
#
loop_
_entity.id
_entity.type
_entity.pdbx_description
1 polymer ?
#
loop_
_entity_poly.entity_id
_entity_poly.type
_entity_poly.pdbx_seq_one_letter_code
_entity_poly.pdbx_strand_id
1 'polypeptide(L)'
;MVVPNDDFPRQLSPTWRDRLAQRWLRLKSALPVLKSLVVIFMLFGLDIRDSAYKLVWIGWADSFHFQAGSTLLLLDDPVVAMEIAGGNATLGSGWPSLTSRCESITPFCAPGSTFFLSALLSNCQLDGAIRSEATITMASLVLVADARADAMAWASCTLLFVARRPPICQEEIVASFNERYAFTAKDVPASWMAQVNSAAEEELLRFLDLLSLSVPLHHVVCGEAFQLDPPSRSEGGREYEGRLYVCASPSEHRSEFLGAVHPPVHFLLDDKAWLTVDVLQFMNLRWGIRQNVHSRFHVRSISATKPSVDQSAVVSTNMQLTTVTAMNFSSFGQIYVLLVILDAGLLVLHFLSSLEILAWVLYPTARSVRNSRLLRQLSSIRARMALKQAEGGIRRSFRSRTTSLKLFFASGSTENRVELPRKQQSRGQPDRTGAADDGGAADQLLNEEFFYSFFSRSLYRSPSVVVATCVSQLLSWLLVLPNSVVWTWSDSVMQKLQAYMSSIRVWVLLLLLVNGTWNLFVLVQEEQAYRLARCTYLTSVELLAIGAFVSFVLRDEVFAMCETKWKLERQRLYDVTSFPGFLAHSNSFNLAQDSVMVTPADVAWVQYGPLLRLLANSFAAVLLYTALKSAFLSRRSDVAAWNRRRWRTRRGQSAVAATRVLKPRTSLQDLLADNHQRQKQPPRYEWSDLETLLNCPVRAKSLIRNSMELEVVDDDGGVQVAPSCALDFGVMVRDGVARSRICFSGVFTKSHKRVSPGTATPLGLSATRTPLLRRRTSVTRNSTEQAPVLLTNDTTWSPPTPDTSHNGR
;
A
#
# COMPACT_ATOMS: atom_id res chain seq x y z
N MET A 1 -43.41 33.59 70.95
CA MET A 1 -42.47 32.45 70.92
C MET A 1 -43.16 31.29 70.22
N VAL A 2 -42.87 31.07 68.95
CA VAL A 2 -43.22 29.85 68.21
C VAL A 2 -42.00 29.51 67.37
N VAL A 3 -41.36 28.39 67.67
CA VAL A 3 -40.22 27.84 66.91
C VAL A 3 -40.76 26.75 66.00
N PRO A 4 -40.57 26.83 64.68
CA PRO A 4 -40.94 25.75 63.78
C PRO A 4 -39.82 24.71 63.68
N ASN A 5 -40.25 23.45 63.64
CA ASN A 5 -39.46 22.27 63.29
C ASN A 5 -39.21 22.26 61.77
N ASP A 6 -37.95 22.23 61.35
CA ASP A 6 -37.53 21.85 60.00
C ASP A 6 -36.33 20.90 60.11
N ASP A 7 -36.61 19.59 59.96
CA ASP A 7 -35.58 18.56 59.81
C ASP A 7 -35.89 17.76 58.53
N PHE A 8 -35.52 18.32 57.39
CA PHE A 8 -35.37 17.61 56.12
C PHE A 8 -33.88 17.52 55.76
N PRO A 9 -33.29 16.32 55.58
CA PRO A 9 -31.89 16.22 55.21
C PRO A 9 -31.74 16.59 53.73
N ARG A 10 -31.09 17.74 53.47
CA ARG A 10 -30.62 18.14 52.14
C ARG A 10 -29.72 17.05 51.56
N GLN A 11 -30.22 16.36 50.52
CA GLN A 11 -29.41 15.52 49.64
C GLN A 11 -28.34 16.40 48.97
N LEU A 12 -27.09 16.26 49.41
CA LEU A 12 -25.93 16.87 48.78
C LEU A 12 -25.79 16.36 47.34
N SER A 13 -26.03 17.25 46.38
CA SER A 13 -25.81 16.96 44.96
C SER A 13 -24.32 16.70 44.69
N PRO A 14 -23.97 15.78 43.77
CA PRO A 14 -22.59 15.46 43.46
C PRO A 14 -21.84 16.70 42.94
N THR A 15 -20.70 16.98 43.56
CA THR A 15 -19.87 18.14 43.25
C THR A 15 -19.42 18.08 41.78
N TRP A 16 -19.24 19.24 41.15
CA TRP A 16 -18.81 19.31 39.74
C TRP A 16 -17.47 18.58 39.48
N ARG A 17 -16.60 18.50 40.50
CA ARG A 17 -15.34 17.74 40.46
C ARG A 17 -15.57 16.22 40.30
N ASP A 18 -16.57 15.65 40.97
CA ASP A 18 -16.91 14.24 40.83
C ASP A 18 -17.43 13.92 39.42
N ARG A 19 -18.20 14.84 38.82
CA ARG A 19 -18.68 14.73 37.44
C ARG A 19 -17.54 14.79 36.42
N LEU A 20 -16.56 15.67 36.62
CA LEU A 20 -15.36 15.74 35.77
C LEU A 20 -14.45 14.52 35.92
N ALA A 21 -14.16 14.08 37.15
CA ALA A 21 -13.36 12.89 37.39
C ALA A 21 -14.00 11.64 36.75
N GLN A 22 -15.33 11.49 36.85
CA GLN A 22 -16.05 10.43 36.16
C GLN A 22 -16.01 10.55 34.63
N ARG A 23 -16.04 11.77 34.06
CA ARG A 23 -15.88 11.97 32.61
C ARG A 23 -14.46 11.65 32.16
N TRP A 24 -13.45 12.06 32.92
CA TRP A 24 -12.03 11.81 32.62
C TRP A 24 -11.67 10.33 32.69
N LEU A 25 -12.19 9.61 33.69
CA LEU A 25 -12.04 8.15 33.80
C LEU A 25 -12.80 7.38 32.70
N ARG A 26 -13.95 7.90 32.23
CA ARG A 26 -14.66 7.37 31.05
C ARG A 26 -13.84 7.58 29.78
N LEU A 27 -13.25 8.76 29.60
CA LEU A 27 -12.42 9.09 28.45
C LEU A 27 -11.16 8.23 28.41
N LYS A 28 -10.41 8.14 29.53
CA LYS A 28 -9.18 7.34 29.65
C LYS A 28 -9.38 5.87 29.27
N SER A 29 -10.56 5.33 29.55
CA SER A 29 -10.88 3.94 29.23
C SER A 29 -11.49 3.69 27.87
N ALA A 30 -12.13 4.70 27.30
CA ALA A 30 -12.60 4.65 25.92
C ALA A 30 -11.44 4.89 24.95
N LEU A 31 -10.35 5.54 25.40
CA LEU A 31 -9.20 5.89 24.60
C LEU A 31 -8.56 4.71 23.85
N PRO A 32 -8.31 3.53 24.45
CA PRO A 32 -7.72 2.40 23.72
C PRO A 32 -8.66 1.89 22.62
N VAL A 33 -9.95 1.73 22.93
CA VAL A 33 -10.97 1.29 21.96
C VAL A 33 -11.13 2.31 20.82
N LEU A 34 -11.12 3.60 21.15
CA LEU A 34 -11.18 4.68 20.16
C LEU A 34 -9.94 4.69 19.28
N LYS A 35 -8.74 4.55 19.84
CA LYS A 35 -7.49 4.40 19.09
C LYS A 35 -7.58 3.21 18.13
N SER A 36 -8.08 2.06 18.59
CA SER A 36 -8.27 0.88 17.74
C SER A 36 -9.23 1.16 16.60
N LEU A 37 -10.40 1.75 16.86
CA LEU A 37 -11.36 2.12 15.82
C LEU A 37 -10.73 3.08 14.82
N VAL A 38 -9.98 4.08 15.27
CA VAL A 38 -9.27 5.03 14.39
C VAL A 38 -8.26 4.30 13.49
N VAL A 39 -7.46 3.39 14.04
CA VAL A 39 -6.50 2.59 13.24
C VAL A 39 -7.23 1.72 12.21
N ILE A 40 -8.36 1.11 12.59
CA ILE A 40 -9.20 0.32 11.68
C ILE A 40 -9.70 1.17 10.53
N PHE A 41 -10.30 2.32 10.85
CA PHE A 41 -10.82 3.24 9.85
C PHE A 41 -9.70 3.78 8.96
N MET A 42 -8.50 4.02 9.50
CA MET A 42 -7.34 4.44 8.70
C MET A 42 -6.88 3.34 7.74
N LEU A 43 -6.69 2.10 8.20
CA LEU A 43 -6.25 0.99 7.35
C LEU A 43 -7.30 0.67 6.28
N PHE A 44 -8.56 0.54 6.65
CA PHE A 44 -9.65 0.34 5.71
C PHE A 44 -9.79 1.53 4.74
N GLY A 45 -9.56 2.75 5.24
CA GLY A 45 -9.47 3.94 4.41
C GLY A 45 -8.34 3.89 3.40
N LEU A 46 -7.19 3.29 3.72
CA LEU A 46 -6.08 3.09 2.77
C LEU A 46 -6.42 2.07 1.67
N ASP A 47 -7.18 1.02 2.01
CA ASP A 47 -7.65 0.01 1.06
C ASP A 47 -8.77 0.56 0.15
N ILE A 48 -9.72 1.32 0.71
CA ILE A 48 -10.73 2.05 -0.07
C ILE A 48 -10.07 3.05 -0.99
N ARG A 49 -9.12 3.85 -0.46
CA ARG A 49 -8.37 4.82 -1.26
C ARG A 49 -7.64 4.15 -2.42
N ASP A 50 -7.11 2.95 -2.20
CA ASP A 50 -6.48 2.16 -3.28
C ASP A 50 -7.46 1.80 -4.38
N SER A 51 -8.61 1.26 -3.96
CA SER A 51 -9.66 0.82 -4.87
C SER A 51 -10.18 2.01 -5.65
N ALA A 52 -10.38 3.15 -4.99
CA ALA A 52 -10.76 4.41 -5.62
C ALA A 52 -9.69 4.91 -6.60
N TYR A 53 -8.40 4.83 -6.23
CA TYR A 53 -7.30 5.20 -7.13
C TYR A 53 -7.29 4.34 -8.40
N LYS A 54 -7.44 3.01 -8.24
CA LYS A 54 -7.49 2.05 -9.35
C LYS A 54 -8.70 2.24 -10.25
N LEU A 55 -9.86 2.60 -9.69
CA LEU A 55 -11.13 2.68 -10.42
C LEU A 55 -11.43 4.06 -10.99
N VAL A 56 -11.04 5.13 -10.29
CA VAL A 56 -11.40 6.51 -10.66
C VAL A 56 -10.25 7.21 -11.38
N TRP A 57 -9.00 7.01 -10.93
CA TRP A 57 -7.86 7.79 -11.42
C TRP A 57 -7.07 7.06 -12.50
N ILE A 58 -6.94 5.74 -12.37
CA ILE A 58 -6.36 4.85 -13.39
C ILE A 58 -7.44 3.93 -13.97
N GLY A 59 -8.69 4.37 -13.89
CA GLY A 59 -9.85 3.61 -14.31
C GLY A 59 -9.92 3.37 -15.81
N TRP A 60 -11.03 2.78 -16.23
CA TRP A 60 -11.36 2.63 -17.65
C TRP A 60 -11.77 3.96 -18.32
N ALA A 61 -12.21 4.94 -17.53
CA ALA A 61 -12.70 6.23 -18.02
C ALA A 61 -11.58 7.30 -18.02
N ASP A 62 -11.69 8.25 -18.95
CA ASP A 62 -10.79 9.40 -19.03
C ASP A 62 -11.15 10.44 -17.97
N SER A 63 -10.18 10.80 -17.13
CA SER A 63 -10.39 11.62 -15.93
C SER A 63 -9.51 12.89 -15.84
N PHE A 64 -8.37 12.91 -16.54
CA PHE A 64 -7.43 14.05 -16.63
C PHE A 64 -7.09 14.71 -15.28
N HIS A 65 -6.93 13.90 -14.22
CA HIS A 65 -6.72 14.40 -12.86
C HIS A 65 -5.31 14.92 -12.57
N PHE A 66 -4.32 14.59 -13.41
CA PHE A 66 -2.92 14.94 -13.17
C PHE A 66 -2.53 16.14 -14.02
N GLN A 67 -1.76 17.06 -13.44
CA GLN A 67 -1.29 18.24 -14.15
C GLN A 67 0.23 18.34 -13.99
N ALA A 68 0.91 18.64 -15.09
CA ALA A 68 2.33 18.99 -15.10
C ALA A 68 2.54 20.27 -15.89
N GLY A 69 3.37 21.15 -15.34
CA GLY A 69 3.84 22.36 -15.98
C GLY A 69 5.32 22.26 -16.29
N SER A 70 5.75 22.84 -17.41
CA SER A 70 7.16 23.17 -17.59
C SER A 70 7.32 24.56 -18.18
N THR A 71 8.23 25.34 -17.61
CA THR A 71 8.58 26.68 -18.09
C THR A 71 9.91 26.62 -18.84
N LEU A 72 9.88 26.99 -20.12
CA LEU A 72 11.03 27.01 -21.01
C LEU A 72 11.28 28.44 -21.49
N LEU A 73 12.54 28.76 -21.76
CA LEU A 73 12.97 30.04 -22.32
C LEU A 73 13.42 29.82 -23.76
N LEU A 74 13.03 30.74 -24.64
CA LEU A 74 13.50 30.77 -26.01
C LEU A 74 14.98 31.12 -26.03
N LEU A 75 15.77 30.40 -26.81
CA LEU A 75 17.16 30.73 -27.07
C LEU A 75 17.27 31.92 -28.05
N ASP A 76 18.29 32.76 -27.85
CA ASP A 76 18.49 33.94 -28.71
C ASP A 76 18.86 33.57 -30.15
N ASP A 77 19.63 32.50 -30.34
CA ASP A 77 20.13 32.07 -31.65
C ASP A 77 19.43 30.80 -32.18
N PRO A 78 19.13 30.73 -33.49
CA PRO A 78 18.63 29.51 -34.12
C PRO A 78 19.69 28.42 -34.08
N VAL A 79 19.25 27.17 -33.94
CA VAL A 79 20.16 26.03 -33.99
C VAL A 79 20.37 25.62 -35.44
N VAL A 80 21.63 25.48 -35.83
CA VAL A 80 22.02 25.00 -37.14
C VAL A 80 21.98 23.47 -37.13
N ALA A 81 21.10 22.89 -37.94
CA ALA A 81 21.10 21.46 -38.18
C ALA A 81 22.37 21.06 -38.92
N MET A 82 22.95 19.90 -38.57
CA MET A 82 24.11 19.38 -39.28
C MET A 82 23.75 19.12 -40.75
N GLU A 83 24.48 19.74 -41.69
CA GLU A 83 24.27 19.52 -43.11
C GLU A 83 24.55 18.06 -43.49
N ILE A 84 23.63 17.47 -44.25
CA ILE A 84 23.74 16.07 -44.70
C ILE A 84 24.84 16.01 -45.77
N ALA A 85 26.01 15.51 -45.39
CA ALA A 85 27.07 15.20 -46.33
C ALA A 85 26.72 13.93 -47.15
N GLY A 86 26.00 14.10 -48.27
CA GLY A 86 25.78 13.06 -49.28
C GLY A 86 24.48 12.25 -49.14
N GLY A 87 23.73 12.18 -50.25
CA GLY A 87 22.29 11.87 -50.32
C GLY A 87 21.79 10.47 -49.99
N ASN A 88 22.44 9.70 -49.11
CA ASN A 88 21.93 8.42 -48.60
C ASN A 88 22.00 8.28 -47.06
N ALA A 89 22.42 9.31 -46.33
CA ALA A 89 22.47 9.25 -44.87
C ALA A 89 21.09 9.57 -44.28
N THR A 90 20.42 8.56 -43.70
CA THR A 90 19.20 8.77 -42.92
C THR A 90 19.52 9.63 -41.70
N LEU A 91 18.82 10.75 -41.55
CA LEU A 91 18.94 11.59 -40.36
C LEU A 91 18.56 10.81 -39.09
N GLY A 92 19.15 11.20 -37.96
CA GLY A 92 18.83 10.60 -36.65
C GLY A 92 17.39 10.84 -36.20
N SER A 93 16.76 11.91 -36.68
CA SER A 93 15.34 12.22 -36.48
C SER A 93 14.79 13.12 -37.58
N GLY A 94 13.47 13.24 -37.65
CA GLY A 94 12.77 14.18 -38.53
C GLY A 94 12.97 15.67 -38.20
N TRP A 95 13.58 16.03 -37.07
CA TRP A 95 13.71 17.44 -36.66
C TRP A 95 14.36 18.35 -37.71
N PRO A 96 15.50 17.99 -38.34
CA PRO A 96 16.09 18.81 -39.39
C PRO A 96 15.21 18.94 -40.62
N SER A 97 14.34 17.97 -40.88
CA SER A 97 13.47 17.99 -42.06
C SER A 97 12.36 19.04 -41.97
N LEU A 98 12.16 19.65 -40.79
CA LEU A 98 11.30 20.81 -40.62
C LEU A 98 11.81 22.04 -41.40
N THR A 99 13.12 22.15 -41.66
CA THR A 99 13.67 23.27 -42.44
C THR A 99 13.37 23.17 -43.94
N SER A 100 12.75 22.07 -44.39
CA SER A 100 12.26 21.96 -45.79
C SER A 100 11.11 22.93 -46.07
N ARG A 101 10.32 23.27 -45.05
CA ARG A 101 9.17 24.19 -45.14
C ARG A 101 9.34 25.47 -44.33
N CYS A 102 10.27 25.51 -43.38
CA CYS A 102 10.52 26.65 -42.51
C CYS A 102 11.97 27.13 -42.64
N GLU A 103 12.23 28.41 -42.38
CA GLU A 103 13.57 28.99 -42.58
C GLU A 103 14.53 28.63 -41.44
N SER A 104 14.08 28.69 -40.18
CA SER A 104 14.92 28.41 -39.02
C SER A 104 14.17 27.79 -37.84
N ILE A 105 14.93 27.15 -36.95
CA ILE A 105 14.45 26.49 -35.73
C ILE A 105 15.16 27.12 -34.52
N THR A 106 14.42 27.77 -33.62
CA THR A 106 14.93 28.30 -32.35
C THR A 106 14.36 27.49 -31.17
N PRO A 107 15.17 26.75 -30.41
CA PRO A 107 14.67 25.86 -29.37
C PRO A 107 14.20 26.62 -28.13
N PHE A 108 13.24 26.03 -27.41
CA PHE A 108 12.91 26.40 -26.05
C PHE A 108 13.58 25.45 -25.07
N CYS A 109 14.45 25.99 -24.21
CA CYS A 109 15.23 25.23 -23.24
C CYS A 109 14.95 25.68 -21.81
N ALA A 110 15.05 24.76 -20.85
CA ALA A 110 15.13 25.15 -19.44
C ALA A 110 16.47 25.85 -19.16
N PRO A 111 16.56 26.80 -18.21
CA PRO A 111 17.82 27.48 -17.90
C PRO A 111 18.96 26.50 -17.58
N GLY A 112 20.05 26.56 -18.36
CA GLY A 112 21.21 25.67 -18.21
C GLY A 112 21.03 24.25 -18.77
N SER A 113 19.91 23.97 -19.44
CA SER A 113 19.65 22.72 -20.14
C SER A 113 19.87 22.88 -21.64
N THR A 114 20.32 21.81 -22.29
CA THR A 114 20.40 21.71 -23.75
C THR A 114 19.31 20.81 -24.34
N PHE A 115 18.43 20.30 -23.49
CA PHE A 115 17.26 19.51 -23.88
C PHE A 115 16.14 20.43 -24.36
N PHE A 116 15.59 20.14 -25.54
CA PHE A 116 14.41 20.82 -26.06
C PHE A 116 13.40 19.82 -26.64
N LEU A 117 12.13 20.06 -26.30
CA LEU A 117 10.95 19.39 -26.87
C LEU A 117 10.12 20.36 -27.73
N SER A 118 10.26 21.65 -27.46
CA SER A 118 9.53 22.72 -28.11
C SER A 118 10.50 23.63 -28.86
N ALA A 119 10.09 24.14 -30.01
CA ALA A 119 10.86 25.07 -30.81
C ALA A 119 9.95 26.11 -31.46
N LEU A 120 10.48 27.32 -31.68
CA LEU A 120 9.89 28.33 -32.52
C LEU A 120 10.42 28.13 -33.95
N LEU A 121 9.50 27.99 -34.89
CA LEU A 121 9.77 27.88 -36.31
C LEU A 121 9.47 29.23 -36.96
N SER A 122 10.38 29.71 -37.80
CA SER A 122 10.26 30.99 -38.50
C SER A 122 9.90 30.80 -39.97
N ASN A 123 9.09 31.72 -40.51
CA ASN A 123 8.76 31.83 -41.94
C ASN A 123 8.36 30.49 -42.59
N CYS A 124 7.44 29.76 -41.96
CA CYS A 124 6.97 28.49 -42.48
C CYS A 124 6.00 28.67 -43.64
N GLN A 125 6.20 27.91 -44.71
CA GLN A 125 5.31 27.85 -45.87
C GLN A 125 4.32 26.70 -45.69
N LEU A 126 3.04 27.05 -45.57
CA LEU A 126 1.94 26.09 -45.62
C LEU A 126 1.34 26.16 -47.03
N ASP A 127 1.36 25.03 -47.73
CA ASP A 127 0.77 24.96 -49.06
C ASP A 127 -0.75 25.16 -48.94
N GLY A 128 -1.22 26.29 -49.46
CA GLY A 128 -2.63 26.49 -49.77
C GLY A 128 -3.03 25.64 -50.97
N ALA A 129 -4.34 25.44 -51.13
CA ALA A 129 -4.95 24.76 -52.28
C ALA A 129 -4.25 25.06 -53.61
N ILE A 130 -3.87 24.05 -54.41
CA ILE A 130 -3.26 24.25 -55.76
C ILE A 130 -4.10 25.18 -56.66
N ARG A 131 -5.41 25.30 -56.39
CA ARG A 131 -6.32 26.17 -57.15
C ARG A 131 -6.28 27.65 -56.77
N SER A 132 -5.58 28.03 -55.71
CA SER A 132 -5.23 29.43 -55.41
C SER A 132 -3.74 29.52 -55.13
N GLU A 133 -2.98 30.25 -55.93
CA GLU A 133 -1.53 30.49 -55.79
C GLU A 133 -1.08 31.16 -54.46
N ALA A 134 -1.97 31.28 -53.48
CA ALA A 134 -1.65 31.84 -52.17
C ALA A 134 -1.05 30.76 -51.25
N THR A 135 0.28 30.64 -51.26
CA THR A 135 1.04 30.01 -50.17
C THR A 135 0.79 30.79 -48.88
N ILE A 136 0.30 30.12 -47.83
CA ILE A 136 0.08 30.75 -46.53
C ILE A 136 1.42 30.74 -45.81
N THR A 137 2.02 31.90 -45.59
CA THR A 137 3.26 32.04 -44.82
C THR A 137 2.95 32.40 -43.38
N MET A 138 3.49 31.61 -42.45
CA MET A 138 3.41 31.88 -41.01
C MET A 138 4.77 32.36 -40.51
N ALA A 139 4.82 33.62 -40.05
CA ALA A 139 6.06 34.24 -39.60
C ALA A 139 6.64 33.60 -38.33
N SER A 140 5.78 33.14 -37.42
CA SER A 140 6.19 32.58 -36.12
C SER A 140 5.23 31.48 -35.70
N LEU A 141 5.72 30.24 -35.66
CA LEU A 141 4.96 29.06 -35.30
C LEU A 141 5.67 28.34 -34.15
N VAL A 142 5.00 28.15 -33.03
CA VAL A 142 5.56 27.34 -31.93
C VAL A 142 5.17 25.89 -32.16
N LEU A 143 6.15 25.01 -32.18
CA LEU A 143 6.01 23.56 -32.31
C LEU A 143 6.38 22.88 -30.99
N VAL A 144 5.60 21.89 -30.58
CA VAL A 144 5.91 20.95 -29.50
C VAL A 144 5.88 19.54 -30.08
N ALA A 145 7.01 18.82 -30.07
CA ALA A 145 7.14 17.51 -30.73
C ALA A 145 6.61 16.35 -29.87
N ASP A 146 5.33 16.42 -29.50
CA ASP A 146 4.68 15.49 -28.58
C ASP A 146 3.64 14.57 -29.22
N ALA A 147 3.28 14.84 -30.47
CA ALA A 147 2.30 14.07 -31.21
C ALA A 147 2.84 12.74 -31.72
N ARG A 148 1.96 11.74 -31.87
CA ARG A 148 2.30 10.47 -32.53
C ARG A 148 1.86 10.39 -33.97
N ALA A 149 2.73 9.82 -34.81
CA ALA A 149 2.47 9.60 -36.22
C ALA A 149 1.22 8.73 -36.48
N ASP A 150 0.96 7.70 -35.65
CA ASP A 150 -0.21 6.84 -35.84
C ASP A 150 -1.54 7.54 -35.53
N ALA A 151 -1.58 8.42 -34.53
CA ALA A 151 -2.74 9.26 -34.27
C ALA A 151 -3.03 10.21 -35.43
N MET A 152 -1.98 10.83 -35.99
CA MET A 152 -2.10 11.73 -37.12
C MET A 152 -2.57 11.00 -38.39
N ALA A 153 -2.04 9.81 -38.65
CA ALA A 153 -2.49 8.95 -39.74
C ALA A 153 -3.96 8.53 -39.57
N TRP A 154 -4.33 8.11 -38.35
CA TRP A 154 -5.71 7.71 -38.04
C TRP A 154 -6.71 8.84 -38.23
N ALA A 155 -6.42 10.03 -37.71
CA ALA A 155 -7.30 11.20 -37.86
C ALA A 155 -7.46 11.56 -39.35
N SER A 156 -6.36 11.59 -40.10
CA SER A 156 -6.36 11.90 -41.53
C SER A 156 -7.17 10.90 -42.35
N CYS A 157 -6.97 9.59 -42.10
CA CYS A 157 -7.74 8.53 -42.76
C CYS A 157 -9.23 8.54 -42.39
N THR A 158 -9.58 8.92 -41.16
CA THR A 158 -10.96 8.97 -40.69
C THR A 158 -11.74 10.09 -41.38
N LEU A 159 -11.09 11.22 -41.69
CA LEU A 159 -11.70 12.36 -42.38
C LEU A 159 -11.82 12.20 -43.90
N LEU A 160 -11.25 11.12 -44.46
CA LEU A 160 -11.38 10.77 -45.87
C LEU A 160 -12.52 9.79 -46.12
N PHE A 161 -13.25 10.01 -47.22
CA PHE A 161 -14.22 9.05 -47.74
C PHE A 161 -13.54 7.70 -48.00
N VAL A 162 -14.22 6.60 -47.68
CA VAL A 162 -13.67 5.24 -47.77
C VAL A 162 -13.07 4.93 -49.15
N ALA A 163 -13.72 5.38 -50.23
CA ALA A 163 -13.26 5.18 -51.60
C ALA A 163 -11.98 5.96 -51.99
N ARG A 164 -11.54 6.90 -51.15
CA ARG A 164 -10.40 7.80 -51.39
C ARG A 164 -9.25 7.54 -50.43
N ARG A 165 -9.38 6.54 -49.55
CA ARG A 165 -8.36 6.21 -48.55
C ARG A 165 -7.15 5.54 -49.21
N PRO A 166 -5.92 6.06 -49.00
CA PRO A 166 -4.70 5.41 -49.47
C PRO A 166 -4.43 4.08 -48.73
N PRO A 167 -3.51 3.24 -49.23
CA PRO A 167 -3.19 1.93 -48.64
C PRO A 167 -2.82 1.99 -47.15
N ILE A 168 -2.09 3.02 -46.70
CA ILE A 168 -1.71 3.21 -45.28
C ILE A 168 -2.92 3.22 -44.33
N CYS A 169 -4.10 3.62 -44.80
CA CYS A 169 -5.31 3.61 -44.00
C CYS A 169 -5.85 2.20 -43.71
N GLN A 170 -5.38 1.19 -44.44
CA GLN A 170 -5.73 -0.22 -44.26
C GLN A 170 -4.65 -0.98 -43.47
N GLU A 171 -3.49 -0.35 -43.25
CA GLU A 171 -2.40 -0.95 -42.47
C GLU A 171 -2.69 -0.91 -40.96
N GLU A 172 -1.98 -1.77 -40.21
CA GLU A 172 -2.17 -1.91 -38.76
C GLU A 172 -1.97 -0.61 -37.99
N ILE A 173 -1.15 0.31 -38.50
CA ILE A 173 -0.94 1.64 -37.91
C ILE A 173 -2.26 2.39 -37.68
N VAL A 174 -3.17 2.35 -38.67
CA VAL A 174 -4.49 3.01 -38.62
C VAL A 174 -5.60 2.04 -38.26
N ALA A 175 -5.64 0.85 -38.87
CA ALA A 175 -6.75 -0.09 -38.74
C ALA A 175 -6.96 -0.55 -37.29
N SER A 176 -5.86 -0.75 -36.54
CA SER A 176 -5.91 -1.20 -35.15
C SER A 176 -5.90 -0.04 -34.13
N PHE A 177 -5.88 1.22 -34.56
CA PHE A 177 -5.68 2.38 -33.67
C PHE A 177 -6.65 2.40 -32.47
N ASN A 178 -7.96 2.28 -32.73
CA ASN A 178 -8.97 2.30 -31.66
C ASN A 178 -8.81 1.11 -30.71
N GLU A 179 -8.44 -0.07 -31.21
CA GLU A 179 -8.20 -1.26 -30.38
C GLU A 179 -6.90 -1.16 -29.58
N ARG A 180 -5.83 -0.64 -30.19
CA ARG A 180 -4.51 -0.44 -29.58
C ARG A 180 -4.64 0.41 -28.32
N TYR A 181 -5.36 1.52 -28.42
CA TYR A 181 -5.54 2.47 -27.34
C TYR A 181 -6.83 2.28 -26.55
N ALA A 182 -7.67 1.29 -26.86
CA ALA A 182 -8.99 1.11 -26.23
C ALA A 182 -9.86 2.38 -26.30
N PHE A 183 -9.86 3.07 -27.45
CA PHE A 183 -10.79 4.16 -27.72
C PHE A 183 -12.11 3.60 -28.27
N THR A 184 -13.21 4.26 -27.92
CA THR A 184 -14.48 4.02 -28.60
C THR A 184 -14.46 4.77 -29.94
N ALA A 185 -14.78 4.09 -31.03
CA ALA A 185 -14.85 4.73 -32.34
C ALA A 185 -15.85 5.90 -32.29
N LYS A 186 -15.40 7.09 -32.68
CA LYS A 186 -16.23 8.30 -32.73
C LYS A 186 -16.88 8.41 -34.10
N ASP A 187 -18.20 8.56 -34.13
CA ASP A 187 -18.91 8.84 -35.38
C ASP A 187 -18.51 10.25 -35.86
N VAL A 188 -17.85 10.30 -37.03
CA VAL A 188 -17.44 11.56 -37.64
C VAL A 188 -18.61 12.12 -38.44
N PRO A 189 -19.09 13.34 -38.13
CA PRO A 189 -20.19 13.93 -38.87
C PRO A 189 -19.76 14.19 -40.32
N ALA A 190 -20.69 14.03 -41.27
CA ALA A 190 -20.41 14.24 -42.69
C ALA A 190 -19.85 15.64 -43.01
N SER A 191 -20.15 16.64 -42.17
CA SER A 191 -19.62 18.01 -42.28
C SER A 191 -18.12 18.12 -42.00
N TRP A 192 -17.52 17.15 -41.30
CA TRP A 192 -16.08 17.10 -41.06
C TRP A 192 -15.35 16.32 -42.15
N MET A 193 -16.03 15.59 -43.02
CA MET A 193 -15.36 14.84 -44.08
C MET A 193 -14.77 15.81 -45.11
N ALA A 194 -13.53 15.55 -45.55
CA ALA A 194 -12.92 16.31 -46.62
C ALA A 194 -13.67 16.07 -47.93
N GLN A 195 -14.12 17.16 -48.57
CA GLN A 195 -14.84 17.06 -49.84
C GLN A 195 -13.91 16.53 -50.94
N VAL A 196 -14.45 15.71 -51.83
CA VAL A 196 -13.69 15.11 -52.93
C VAL A 196 -13.15 16.22 -53.85
N ASN A 197 -11.87 16.15 -54.17
CA ASN A 197 -11.07 17.13 -54.93
C ASN A 197 -11.03 18.53 -54.29
N SER A 198 -11.23 18.62 -52.98
CA SER A 198 -11.01 19.85 -52.23
C SER A 198 -9.56 19.95 -51.76
N ALA A 199 -9.16 21.17 -51.41
CA ALA A 199 -7.84 21.42 -50.81
C ALA A 199 -7.65 20.69 -49.47
N ALA A 200 -8.74 20.45 -48.74
CA ALA A 200 -8.72 19.64 -47.52
C ALA A 200 -8.40 18.17 -47.82
N GLU A 201 -8.97 17.58 -48.88
CA GLU A 201 -8.62 16.20 -49.27
C GLU A 201 -7.14 16.12 -49.67
N GLU A 202 -6.67 17.11 -50.41
CA GLU A 202 -5.27 17.18 -50.84
C GLU A 202 -4.28 17.32 -49.66
N GLU A 203 -4.56 18.18 -48.68
CA GLU A 203 -3.78 18.30 -47.44
C GLU A 203 -3.65 16.94 -46.74
N LEU A 204 -4.78 16.25 -46.53
CA LEU A 204 -4.81 14.93 -45.88
C LEU A 204 -4.03 13.88 -46.68
N LEU A 205 -4.15 13.85 -48.00
CA LEU A 205 -3.48 12.88 -48.85
C LEU A 205 -1.96 13.10 -48.89
N ARG A 206 -1.49 14.35 -48.98
CA ARG A 206 -0.04 14.66 -48.94
C ARG A 206 0.58 14.29 -47.60
N PHE A 207 -0.15 14.56 -46.52
CA PHE A 207 0.29 14.18 -45.19
C PHE A 207 0.39 12.65 -45.02
N LEU A 208 -0.61 11.91 -45.51
CA LEU A 208 -0.59 10.44 -45.50
C LEU A 208 0.49 9.86 -46.42
N ASP A 209 0.76 10.50 -47.56
CA ASP A 209 1.85 10.14 -48.47
C ASP A 209 3.21 10.24 -47.76
N LEU A 210 3.48 11.36 -47.06
CA LEU A 210 4.68 11.51 -46.24
C LEU A 210 4.84 10.37 -45.24
N LEU A 211 3.79 10.03 -44.48
CA LEU A 211 3.87 8.95 -43.48
C LEU A 211 4.06 7.58 -44.13
N SER A 212 3.47 7.32 -45.30
CA SER A 212 3.59 6.04 -46.01
C SER A 212 4.99 5.77 -46.55
N LEU A 213 5.72 6.82 -46.94
CA LEU A 213 7.09 6.74 -47.44
C LEU A 213 8.13 6.77 -46.31
N SER A 214 7.74 7.18 -45.11
CA SER A 214 8.64 7.35 -43.97
C SER A 214 9.01 6.02 -43.31
N VAL A 215 10.23 5.53 -43.57
CA VAL A 215 10.74 4.30 -42.96
C VAL A 215 12.11 4.56 -42.31
N PRO A 216 12.29 4.30 -41.00
CA PRO A 216 11.30 3.80 -40.04
C PRO A 216 10.46 4.90 -39.37
N LEU A 217 9.19 4.60 -39.06
CA LEU A 217 8.24 5.53 -38.45
C LEU A 217 8.65 6.06 -37.06
N HIS A 218 9.48 5.34 -36.30
CA HIS A 218 9.92 5.80 -34.98
C HIS A 218 10.98 6.90 -35.03
N HIS A 219 11.47 7.27 -36.23
CA HIS A 219 12.31 8.45 -36.41
C HIS A 219 11.54 9.67 -36.93
N VAL A 220 10.27 9.50 -37.32
CA VAL A 220 9.38 10.60 -37.73
C VAL A 220 9.07 11.44 -36.52
N VAL A 221 9.24 12.75 -36.65
CA VAL A 221 8.94 13.71 -35.59
C VAL A 221 7.60 14.35 -35.91
N CYS A 222 6.63 14.16 -35.03
CA CYS A 222 5.33 14.80 -35.13
C CYS A 222 5.10 15.72 -33.93
N GLY A 223 4.37 16.81 -34.12
CA GLY A 223 4.08 17.73 -33.04
C GLY A 223 2.85 18.59 -33.23
N GLU A 224 2.37 19.11 -32.10
CA GLU A 224 1.36 20.15 -32.04
C GLU A 224 1.98 21.52 -32.30
N ALA A 225 1.28 22.34 -33.06
CA ALA A 225 1.73 23.67 -33.44
C ALA A 225 0.62 24.71 -33.30
N PHE A 226 1.03 25.94 -32.98
CA PHE A 226 0.15 27.10 -32.94
C PHE A 226 0.88 28.35 -33.40
N GLN A 227 0.15 29.22 -34.11
CA GLN A 227 0.69 30.47 -34.60
C GLN A 227 0.82 31.47 -33.46
N LEU A 228 1.99 32.10 -33.35
CA LEU A 228 2.20 33.19 -32.42
C LEU A 228 1.67 34.47 -33.03
N ASP A 229 0.68 35.08 -32.38
CA ASP A 229 0.24 36.42 -32.74
C ASP A 229 1.35 37.44 -32.44
N PRO A 230 1.47 38.53 -33.22
CA PRO A 230 2.41 39.60 -32.93
C PRO A 230 2.16 40.14 -31.51
N PRO A 231 3.24 40.50 -30.77
CA PRO A 231 3.13 40.89 -29.37
C PRO A 231 2.25 42.13 -29.23
N SER A 232 1.00 41.94 -28.78
CA SER A 232 0.14 43.06 -28.41
C SER A 232 0.60 43.64 -27.08
N ARG A 233 0.45 44.96 -26.91
CA ARG A 233 0.83 45.76 -25.73
C ARG A 233 0.26 45.29 -24.37
N SER A 234 -0.57 44.24 -24.32
CA SER A 234 -1.09 43.67 -23.09
C SER A 234 0.02 42.92 -22.33
N GLU A 235 0.38 43.41 -21.15
CA GLU A 235 1.41 42.83 -20.25
C GLU A 235 1.05 41.44 -19.66
N GLY A 236 -0.05 40.83 -20.10
CA GLY A 236 -0.49 39.49 -19.70
C GLY A 236 -0.03 38.43 -20.70
N GLY A 237 0.46 37.30 -20.19
CA GLY A 237 0.71 36.12 -21.03
C GLY A 237 -0.58 35.64 -21.70
N ARG A 238 -0.47 35.10 -22.91
CA ARG A 238 -1.61 34.58 -23.69
C ARG A 238 -1.64 33.06 -23.64
N GLU A 239 -2.84 32.50 -23.54
CA GLU A 239 -3.10 31.07 -23.63
C GLU A 239 -3.36 30.68 -25.08
N TYR A 240 -2.70 29.60 -25.52
CA TYR A 240 -2.78 29.03 -26.85
C TYR A 240 -3.06 27.53 -26.74
N GLU A 241 -3.69 26.99 -27.77
CA GLU A 241 -3.97 25.56 -27.96
C GLU A 241 -3.34 25.12 -29.28
N GLY A 242 -2.80 23.90 -29.31
CA GLY A 242 -2.26 23.29 -30.53
C GLY A 242 -3.40 22.96 -31.51
N ARG A 243 -3.54 23.75 -32.57
CA ARG A 243 -4.60 23.56 -33.60
C ARG A 243 -4.06 23.12 -34.95
N LEU A 244 -2.75 23.27 -35.14
CA LEU A 244 -2.02 22.80 -36.30
C LEU A 244 -1.16 21.62 -35.86
N TYR A 245 -0.90 20.71 -36.77
CA TYR A 245 -0.02 19.58 -36.55
C TYR A 245 1.00 19.55 -37.67
N VAL A 246 2.19 19.05 -37.37
CA VAL A 246 3.25 18.88 -38.36
C VAL A 246 3.93 17.55 -38.12
N CYS A 247 4.27 16.86 -39.20
CA CYS A 247 5.17 15.72 -39.15
C CYS A 247 6.33 15.94 -40.11
N ALA A 248 7.51 15.49 -39.71
CA ALA A 248 8.74 15.61 -40.48
C ALA A 248 9.44 14.26 -40.56
N SER A 249 9.82 13.88 -41.78
CA SER A 249 10.40 12.58 -42.08
C SER A 249 11.91 12.67 -42.27
N PRO A 250 12.71 11.88 -41.54
CA PRO A 250 14.15 11.84 -41.71
C PRO A 250 14.61 11.16 -43.00
N SER A 251 13.78 10.30 -43.60
CA SER A 251 14.12 9.57 -44.83
C SER A 251 13.77 10.37 -46.09
N GLU A 252 12.62 11.05 -46.06
CA GLU A 252 12.15 11.87 -47.19
C GLU A 252 12.72 13.29 -47.17
N HIS A 253 13.35 13.70 -46.07
CA HIS A 253 13.83 15.07 -45.85
C HIS A 253 12.76 16.15 -46.09
N ARG A 254 11.50 15.79 -45.83
CA ARG A 254 10.30 16.60 -46.07
C ARG A 254 9.48 16.73 -44.78
N SER A 255 8.81 17.86 -44.62
CA SER A 255 7.79 18.08 -43.60
C SER A 255 6.44 18.47 -44.24
N GLU A 256 5.35 18.04 -43.62
CA GLU A 256 3.99 18.36 -44.05
C GLU A 256 3.14 18.80 -42.85
N PHE A 257 2.30 19.81 -43.09
CA PHE A 257 1.38 20.39 -42.10
C PHE A 257 -0.02 19.81 -42.25
N LEU A 258 -0.75 19.78 -41.14
CA LEU A 258 -2.09 19.23 -41.02
C LEU A 258 -2.96 20.14 -40.14
N GLY A 259 -4.16 20.47 -40.62
CA GLY A 259 -5.14 21.32 -39.95
C GLY A 259 -5.15 22.78 -40.39
N ALA A 260 -4.31 23.15 -41.36
CA ALA A 260 -4.25 24.51 -41.89
C ALA A 260 -5.44 24.80 -42.82
N VAL A 261 -5.76 23.85 -43.70
CA VAL A 261 -6.90 23.94 -44.63
C VAL A 261 -8.11 23.18 -44.10
N HIS A 262 -7.87 22.13 -43.32
CA HIS A 262 -8.91 21.29 -42.73
C HIS A 262 -8.93 21.30 -41.18
N PRO A 263 -9.43 22.37 -40.53
CA PRO A 263 -9.50 22.49 -39.07
C PRO A 263 -10.20 21.36 -38.30
N PRO A 264 -11.19 20.61 -38.84
CA PRO A 264 -11.86 19.54 -38.09
C PRO A 264 -10.93 18.44 -37.57
N VAL A 265 -9.73 18.29 -38.13
CA VAL A 265 -8.72 17.34 -37.67
C VAL A 265 -8.35 17.53 -36.20
N HIS A 266 -8.33 18.78 -35.72
CA HIS A 266 -8.05 19.09 -34.32
C HIS A 266 -9.07 18.45 -33.37
N PHE A 267 -10.36 18.38 -33.73
CA PHE A 267 -11.38 17.77 -32.85
C PHE A 267 -11.30 16.24 -32.77
N LEU A 268 -10.57 15.59 -33.68
CA LEU A 268 -10.27 14.16 -33.60
C LEU A 268 -9.02 13.90 -32.78
N LEU A 269 -8.02 14.78 -32.94
CA LEU A 269 -6.72 14.70 -32.27
C LEU A 269 -6.70 15.29 -30.88
N ASP A 270 -7.70 16.08 -30.51
CA ASP A 270 -7.92 16.51 -29.13
C ASP A 270 -8.01 15.26 -28.24
N ASP A 271 -7.18 15.22 -27.20
CA ASP A 271 -6.88 14.07 -26.33
C ASP A 271 -6.17 12.84 -26.95
N LYS A 272 -5.83 12.86 -28.25
CA LYS A 272 -5.23 11.71 -28.97
C LYS A 272 -3.92 12.02 -29.68
N ALA A 273 -3.50 13.28 -29.75
CA ALA A 273 -2.23 13.65 -30.34
C ALA A 273 -1.06 13.06 -29.54
N TRP A 274 -1.02 13.35 -28.23
CA TRP A 274 -0.09 12.72 -27.30
C TRP A 274 -0.66 11.38 -26.80
N LEU A 275 -0.10 10.27 -27.27
CA LEU A 275 -0.41 8.94 -26.74
C LEU A 275 0.84 8.20 -26.31
N THR A 276 0.76 7.46 -25.22
CA THR A 276 1.71 6.40 -24.88
C THR A 276 0.90 5.21 -24.40
N VAL A 277 1.33 4.01 -24.78
CA VAL A 277 0.61 2.78 -24.42
C VAL A 277 1.59 1.74 -23.93
N ASP A 278 1.35 1.28 -22.71
CA ASP A 278 2.12 0.25 -22.05
C ASP A 278 1.30 -1.03 -22.03
N VAL A 279 1.62 -1.97 -22.93
CA VAL A 279 0.94 -3.27 -22.99
C VAL A 279 1.81 -4.35 -22.38
N LEU A 280 1.23 -5.12 -21.46
CA LEU A 280 1.81 -6.32 -20.89
C LEU A 280 0.92 -7.50 -21.24
N GLN A 281 1.52 -8.55 -21.77
CA GLN A 281 0.81 -9.75 -22.18
C GLN A 281 1.41 -10.97 -21.49
N PHE A 282 0.58 -11.67 -20.71
CA PHE A 282 0.96 -12.88 -20.00
C PHE A 282 -0.05 -13.99 -20.31
N MET A 283 0.40 -15.06 -20.98
CA MET A 283 -0.45 -16.20 -21.35
C MET A 283 -1.76 -15.79 -22.07
N ASN A 284 -1.66 -14.90 -23.06
CA ASN A 284 -2.81 -14.30 -23.80
C ASN A 284 -3.76 -13.43 -22.97
N LEU A 285 -3.46 -13.17 -21.70
CA LEU A 285 -4.14 -12.14 -20.93
C LEU A 285 -3.41 -10.81 -21.15
N ARG A 286 -4.16 -9.76 -21.45
CA ARG A 286 -3.64 -8.42 -21.72
C ARG A 286 -3.87 -7.51 -20.51
N TRP A 287 -2.87 -6.70 -20.20
CA TRP A 287 -2.98 -5.49 -19.40
C TRP A 287 -2.49 -4.35 -20.28
N GLY A 288 -3.30 -3.32 -20.51
CA GLY A 288 -2.88 -2.08 -21.15
C GLY A 288 -2.99 -0.91 -20.18
N ILE A 289 -2.02 0.00 -20.20
CA ILE A 289 -2.15 1.34 -19.63
C ILE A 289 -1.98 2.32 -20.79
N ARG A 290 -3.02 3.10 -21.06
CA ARG A 290 -2.96 4.24 -21.96
C ARG A 290 -2.65 5.48 -21.14
N GLN A 291 -1.73 6.30 -21.64
CA GLN A 291 -1.59 7.68 -21.23
C GLN A 291 -1.95 8.58 -22.40
N ASN A 292 -2.79 9.58 -22.12
CA ASN A 292 -3.18 10.61 -23.06
C ASN A 292 -3.23 11.97 -22.37
N VAL A 293 -3.04 13.04 -23.14
CA VAL A 293 -2.76 14.37 -22.59
C VAL A 293 -3.55 15.45 -23.34
N HIS A 294 -4.01 16.46 -22.60
CA HIS A 294 -4.36 17.76 -23.17
C HIS A 294 -3.26 18.77 -22.87
N SER A 295 -2.68 19.34 -23.91
CA SER A 295 -1.65 20.36 -23.82
C SER A 295 -2.26 21.76 -23.94
N ARG A 296 -1.86 22.66 -23.05
CA ARG A 296 -2.15 24.10 -23.11
C ARG A 296 -0.87 24.89 -22.99
N PHE A 297 -0.77 25.98 -23.73
CA PHE A 297 0.47 26.73 -23.87
C PHE A 297 0.26 28.17 -23.42
N HIS A 298 1.05 28.64 -22.46
CA HIS A 298 1.07 30.05 -22.08
C HIS A 298 2.37 30.68 -22.54
N VAL A 299 2.29 31.65 -23.45
CA VAL A 299 3.46 32.39 -23.93
C VAL A 299 3.48 33.77 -23.29
N ARG A 300 4.63 34.14 -22.71
CA ARG A 300 4.87 35.44 -22.10
C ARG A 300 6.14 36.07 -22.68
N SER A 301 6.03 37.30 -23.15
CA SER A 301 7.21 38.11 -23.50
C SER A 301 7.81 38.67 -22.21
N ILE A 302 9.07 38.34 -21.93
CA ILE A 302 9.84 38.95 -20.84
C ILE A 302 10.53 40.17 -21.42
N SER A 303 9.93 41.34 -21.25
CA SER A 303 10.63 42.60 -21.53
C SER A 303 11.84 42.69 -20.60
N ALA A 304 13.05 42.67 -21.15
CA ALA A 304 14.25 42.97 -20.38
C ALA A 304 14.06 44.32 -19.67
N THR A 305 14.19 44.30 -18.34
CA THR A 305 14.19 45.51 -17.52
C THR A 305 15.17 46.53 -18.08
N LYS A 306 14.69 47.77 -18.24
CA LYS A 306 15.34 48.99 -18.76
C LYS A 306 16.84 48.86 -19.12
N PRO A 307 17.24 49.17 -20.36
CA PRO A 307 18.66 49.29 -20.70
C PRO A 307 19.29 50.36 -19.82
N SER A 308 20.38 50.00 -19.13
CA SER A 308 21.36 50.99 -18.65
C SER A 308 21.92 51.73 -19.86
N VAL A 309 22.00 53.06 -19.75
CA VAL A 309 22.01 54.07 -20.82
C VAL A 309 23.09 53.96 -21.91
N ASP A 310 24.07 53.06 -21.85
CA ASP A 310 25.26 53.17 -22.72
C ASP A 310 25.66 51.94 -23.58
N GLN A 311 24.79 50.95 -23.82
CA GLN A 311 25.14 49.87 -24.77
C GLN A 311 24.00 49.54 -25.74
N SER A 312 24.38 49.48 -27.01
CA SER A 312 23.62 49.15 -28.21
C SER A 312 22.56 48.08 -27.93
N ALA A 313 21.30 48.48 -27.96
CA ALA A 313 20.15 47.64 -27.70
C ALA A 313 19.95 46.59 -28.81
N VAL A 314 20.57 45.43 -28.67
CA VAL A 314 19.99 44.19 -29.20
C VAL A 314 18.85 43.85 -28.26
N VAL A 315 17.62 44.14 -28.70
CA VAL A 315 16.40 43.73 -27.99
C VAL A 315 16.33 42.21 -28.08
N SER A 316 16.89 41.49 -27.11
CA SER A 316 16.63 40.06 -26.99
C SER A 316 15.17 39.88 -26.60
N THR A 317 14.38 39.33 -27.52
CA THR A 317 13.00 38.94 -27.26
C THR A 317 13.03 37.67 -26.42
N ASN A 318 13.29 37.82 -25.11
CA ASN A 318 13.21 36.72 -24.16
C ASN A 318 11.76 36.25 -24.07
N MET A 319 11.39 35.26 -24.89
CA MET A 319 10.07 34.62 -24.81
C MET A 319 10.12 33.47 -23.80
N GLN A 320 9.10 33.39 -22.96
CA GLN A 320 8.90 32.29 -22.04
C GLN A 320 7.68 31.48 -22.48
N LEU A 321 7.87 30.19 -22.72
CA LEU A 321 6.81 29.23 -23.00
C LEU A 321 6.55 28.41 -21.73
N THR A 322 5.34 28.48 -21.20
CA THR A 322 4.89 27.60 -20.13
C THR A 322 3.93 26.58 -20.73
N THR A 323 4.34 25.33 -20.77
CA THR A 323 3.48 24.21 -21.19
C THR A 323 2.75 23.70 -19.95
N VAL A 324 1.43 23.53 -20.04
CA VAL A 324 0.59 22.94 -18.99
C VAL A 324 -0.11 21.74 -19.61
N THR A 325 0.20 20.56 -19.10
CA THR A 325 -0.31 19.29 -19.61
C THR A 325 -1.24 18.67 -18.57
N ALA A 326 -2.49 18.41 -18.95
CA ALA A 326 -3.41 17.62 -18.17
C ALA A 326 -3.31 16.17 -18.65
N MET A 327 -2.82 15.27 -17.79
CA MET A 327 -2.59 13.86 -18.13
C MET A 327 -3.71 12.99 -17.59
N ASN A 328 -4.08 12.02 -18.40
CA ASN A 328 -4.96 10.93 -18.04
C ASN A 328 -4.22 9.59 -18.17
N PHE A 329 -4.52 8.67 -17.25
CA PHE A 329 -4.06 7.29 -17.31
C PHE A 329 -5.30 6.39 -17.28
N SER A 330 -5.43 5.53 -18.27
CA SER A 330 -6.53 4.57 -18.34
C SER A 330 -6.00 3.15 -18.41
N SER A 331 -6.43 2.29 -17.49
CA SER A 331 -6.07 0.86 -17.51
C SER A 331 -7.18 0.01 -18.12
N PHE A 332 -6.80 -0.98 -18.91
CA PHE A 332 -7.72 -1.90 -19.57
C PHE A 332 -7.13 -3.31 -19.72
N GLY A 333 -7.97 -4.27 -20.09
CA GLY A 333 -7.59 -5.67 -20.31
C GLY A 333 -7.98 -6.63 -19.17
N GLN A 334 -7.85 -7.93 -19.42
CA GLN A 334 -8.34 -8.98 -18.53
C GLN A 334 -7.59 -9.04 -17.21
N ILE A 335 -6.28 -8.79 -17.22
CA ILE A 335 -5.45 -8.82 -16.00
C ILE A 335 -5.82 -7.65 -15.08
N TYR A 336 -6.13 -6.48 -15.64
CA TYR A 336 -6.61 -5.34 -14.84
C TYR A 336 -7.97 -5.64 -14.18
N VAL A 337 -8.91 -6.23 -14.92
CA VAL A 337 -10.20 -6.68 -14.36
C VAL A 337 -9.99 -7.70 -13.24
N LEU A 338 -9.07 -8.66 -13.43
CA LEU A 338 -8.71 -9.64 -12.40
C LEU A 338 -8.14 -8.96 -11.15
N LEU A 339 -7.27 -7.95 -11.29
CA LEU A 339 -6.75 -7.18 -10.17
C LEU A 339 -7.90 -6.52 -9.39
N VAL A 340 -8.81 -5.84 -10.07
CA VAL A 340 -9.95 -5.16 -9.44
C VAL A 340 -10.83 -6.16 -8.67
N ILE A 341 -11.12 -7.33 -9.25
CA ILE A 341 -11.91 -8.38 -8.59
C ILE A 341 -11.17 -8.93 -7.36
N LEU A 342 -9.87 -9.20 -7.48
CA LEU A 342 -9.05 -9.70 -6.37
C LEU A 342 -9.01 -8.68 -5.23
N ASP A 343 -8.80 -7.40 -5.53
CA ASP A 343 -8.74 -6.33 -4.54
C ASP A 343 -10.10 -6.11 -3.87
N ALA A 344 -11.19 -6.12 -4.62
CA ALA A 344 -12.54 -6.04 -4.07
C ALA A 344 -12.84 -7.25 -3.16
N GLY A 345 -12.45 -8.46 -3.59
CA GLY A 345 -12.56 -9.67 -2.79
C GLY A 345 -11.76 -9.58 -1.49
N LEU A 346 -10.49 -9.16 -1.56
CA LEU A 346 -9.65 -8.93 -0.38
C LEU A 346 -10.26 -7.86 0.53
N LEU A 347 -10.74 -6.74 0.00
CA LEU A 347 -11.39 -5.67 0.76
C LEU A 347 -12.62 -6.18 1.53
N VAL A 348 -13.48 -6.97 0.88
CA VAL A 348 -14.63 -7.59 1.54
C VAL A 348 -14.20 -8.58 2.62
N LEU A 349 -13.16 -9.39 2.37
CA LEU A 349 -12.62 -10.31 3.37
C LEU A 349 -12.02 -9.54 4.56
N HIS A 350 -11.29 -8.45 4.31
CA HIS A 350 -10.76 -7.55 5.34
C HIS A 350 -11.89 -6.93 6.16
N PHE A 351 -12.98 -6.50 5.52
CA PHE A 351 -14.15 -5.92 6.17
C PHE A 351 -14.88 -6.95 7.06
N LEU A 352 -15.21 -8.13 6.52
CA LEU A 352 -15.89 -9.20 7.26
C LEU A 352 -15.05 -9.69 8.45
N SER A 353 -13.74 -9.85 8.23
CA SER A 353 -12.79 -10.18 9.29
C SER A 353 -12.81 -9.10 10.37
N SER A 354 -12.75 -7.82 10.00
CA SER A 354 -12.81 -6.70 10.96
C SER A 354 -14.12 -6.70 11.77
N LEU A 355 -15.27 -6.96 11.13
CA LEU A 355 -16.56 -7.07 11.80
C LEU A 355 -16.62 -8.25 12.77
N GLU A 356 -16.10 -9.43 12.37
CA GLU A 356 -16.08 -10.60 13.23
C GLU A 356 -15.30 -10.29 14.52
N ILE A 357 -14.14 -9.66 14.39
CA ILE A 357 -13.32 -9.40 15.57
C ILE A 357 -13.89 -8.25 16.41
N LEU A 358 -14.52 -7.24 15.78
CA LEU A 358 -15.28 -6.22 16.48
C LEU A 358 -16.38 -6.85 17.34
N ALA A 359 -17.12 -7.82 16.79
CA ALA A 359 -18.19 -8.52 17.48
C ALA A 359 -17.71 -9.51 18.55
N TRP A 360 -16.61 -10.23 18.30
CA TRP A 360 -16.14 -11.32 19.17
C TRP A 360 -15.13 -10.89 20.23
N VAL A 361 -14.31 -9.88 19.96
CA VAL A 361 -13.23 -9.44 20.86
C VAL A 361 -13.53 -8.05 21.40
N LEU A 362 -13.74 -7.05 20.53
CA LEU A 362 -13.82 -5.66 20.97
C LEU A 362 -15.10 -5.37 21.77
N TYR A 363 -16.27 -5.77 21.25
CA TYR A 363 -17.56 -5.52 21.87
C TYR A 363 -17.72 -6.19 23.25
N PRO A 364 -17.35 -7.48 23.43
CA PRO A 364 -17.44 -8.14 24.73
C PRO A 364 -16.45 -7.56 25.74
N THR A 365 -15.24 -7.21 25.31
CA THR A 365 -14.24 -6.58 26.19
C THR A 365 -14.74 -5.22 26.65
N ALA A 366 -15.25 -4.39 25.73
CA ALA A 366 -15.86 -3.10 26.08
C ALA A 366 -17.05 -3.25 27.03
N ARG A 367 -17.90 -4.28 26.83
CA ARG A 367 -19.02 -4.60 27.71
C ARG A 367 -18.57 -5.08 29.09
N SER A 368 -17.55 -5.94 29.15
CA SER A 368 -16.94 -6.43 30.40
C SER A 368 -16.40 -5.27 31.22
N VAL A 369 -15.59 -4.40 30.61
CA VAL A 369 -15.07 -3.18 31.25
C VAL A 369 -16.19 -2.30 31.79
N ARG A 370 -17.27 -2.13 31.01
CA ARG A 370 -18.45 -1.37 31.44
C ARG A 370 -19.11 -2.01 32.67
N ASN A 371 -19.27 -3.33 32.67
CA ASN A 371 -19.90 -4.10 33.74
C ASN A 371 -19.04 -4.13 35.02
N SER A 372 -17.73 -4.41 34.91
CA SER A 372 -16.79 -4.39 36.04
C SER A 372 -16.74 -3.03 36.73
N ARG A 373 -16.95 -1.95 35.98
CA ARG A 373 -17.06 -0.59 36.52
C ARG A 373 -18.37 -0.34 37.23
N LEU A 374 -19.49 -0.78 36.67
CA LEU A 374 -20.77 -0.71 37.37
C LEU A 374 -20.67 -1.44 38.71
N LEU A 375 -20.02 -2.60 38.74
CA LEU A 375 -19.78 -3.36 39.96
C LEU A 375 -18.84 -2.62 40.95
N ARG A 376 -17.72 -2.05 40.50
CA ARG A 376 -16.83 -1.23 41.36
C ARG A 376 -17.51 0.04 41.88
N GLN A 377 -18.36 0.67 41.08
CA GLN A 377 -19.15 1.82 41.53
C GLN A 377 -20.19 1.40 42.57
N LEU A 378 -20.92 0.32 42.33
CA LEU A 378 -21.88 -0.22 43.29
C LEU A 378 -21.20 -0.64 44.59
N SER A 379 -20.03 -1.29 44.54
CA SER A 379 -19.28 -1.65 45.75
C SER A 379 -18.80 -0.42 46.53
N SER A 380 -18.34 0.63 45.84
CA SER A 380 -17.95 1.90 46.48
C SER A 380 -19.14 2.61 47.14
N ILE A 381 -20.33 2.59 46.50
CA ILE A 381 -21.57 3.14 47.07
C ILE A 381 -21.99 2.33 48.29
N ARG A 382 -21.92 0.99 48.20
CA ARG A 382 -22.24 0.08 49.31
C ARG A 382 -21.31 0.28 50.50
N ALA A 383 -20.01 0.47 50.27
CA ALA A 383 -19.04 0.80 51.31
C ALA A 383 -19.35 2.15 51.97
N ARG A 384 -19.70 3.18 51.19
CA ARG A 384 -20.14 4.49 51.72
C ARG A 384 -21.42 4.40 52.53
N MET A 385 -22.40 3.60 52.09
CA MET A 385 -23.64 3.37 52.84
C MET A 385 -23.39 2.61 54.14
N ALA A 386 -22.52 1.59 54.12
CA ALA A 386 -22.13 0.85 55.32
C ALA A 386 -21.42 1.77 56.35
N LEU A 387 -20.56 2.67 55.88
CA LEU A 387 -19.87 3.65 56.73
C LEU A 387 -20.85 4.64 57.36
N LYS A 388 -21.84 5.13 56.59
CA LYS A 388 -22.92 5.98 57.12
C LYS A 388 -23.83 5.25 58.10
N GLN A 389 -24.12 3.96 57.89
CA GLN A 389 -24.87 3.14 58.84
C GLN A 389 -24.08 2.90 60.13
N ALA A 390 -22.76 2.70 60.04
CA ALA A 390 -21.90 2.60 61.22
C ALA A 390 -21.86 3.92 62.01
N GLU A 391 -21.73 5.07 61.34
CA GLU A 391 -21.79 6.39 61.98
C GLU A 391 -23.17 6.67 62.61
N GLY A 392 -24.26 6.28 61.94
CA GLY A 392 -25.63 6.38 62.48
C GLY A 392 -25.87 5.47 63.69
N GLY A 393 -25.27 4.27 63.71
CA GLY A 393 -25.32 3.35 64.85
C GLY A 393 -24.54 3.85 66.06
N ILE A 394 -23.36 4.44 65.84
CA ILE A 394 -22.55 5.07 66.90
C ILE A 394 -23.30 6.26 67.51
N ARG A 395 -24.00 7.06 66.69
CA ARG A 395 -24.84 8.18 67.17
C ARG A 395 -26.05 7.73 68.00
N ARG A 396 -26.65 6.57 67.71
CA ARG A 396 -27.74 5.99 68.55
C ARG A 396 -27.21 5.33 69.83
N SER A 397 -26.03 4.71 69.79
CA SER A 397 -25.37 4.14 70.98
C SER A 397 -24.91 5.21 71.97
N PHE A 398 -24.55 6.41 71.51
CA PHE A 398 -24.18 7.52 72.40
C PHE A 398 -25.38 8.21 73.05
N ARG A 399 -26.60 8.09 72.48
CA ARG A 399 -27.83 8.68 73.05
C ARG A 399 -28.51 7.78 74.10
N SER A 400 -28.12 6.51 74.19
CA SER A 400 -28.61 5.57 75.21
C SER A 400 -27.72 5.49 76.46
N ARG A 401 -26.53 6.13 76.46
CA ARG A 401 -25.58 6.10 77.59
C ARG A 401 -25.56 7.38 78.43
N THR A 402 -26.44 8.35 78.16
CA THR A 402 -26.53 9.62 78.89
C THR A 402 -27.73 9.75 79.84
N THR A 403 -28.49 8.67 80.09
CA THR A 403 -29.57 8.63 81.08
C THR A 403 -29.42 7.50 82.11
N SER A 404 -28.20 7.23 82.58
CA SER A 404 -28.04 6.34 83.74
C SER A 404 -26.72 6.59 84.48
N LEU A 405 -26.52 7.80 85.00
CA LEU A 405 -25.46 8.12 85.96
C LEU A 405 -25.94 9.27 86.86
N LYS A 406 -26.94 8.96 87.70
CA LYS A 406 -27.31 9.67 88.93
C LYS A 406 -28.42 8.89 89.63
N LEU A 407 -28.05 7.94 90.48
CA LEU A 407 -28.65 7.83 91.81
C LEU A 407 -27.85 6.87 92.69
N PHE A 408 -27.35 7.50 93.75
CA PHE A 408 -26.71 6.96 94.93
C PHE A 408 -27.69 6.11 95.75
N PHE A 409 -27.15 5.03 96.35
CA PHE A 409 -27.48 4.43 97.66
C PHE A 409 -28.93 4.11 98.06
N ALA A 410 -29.22 2.81 98.22
CA ALA A 410 -29.79 2.17 99.41
C ALA A 410 -29.79 0.64 99.17
N SER A 411 -28.90 -0.13 99.79
CA SER A 411 -29.12 -0.84 101.06
C SER A 411 -30.21 -1.92 101.01
N GLY A 412 -29.82 -3.17 101.24
CA GLY A 412 -30.73 -4.21 101.76
C GLY A 412 -30.57 -5.61 101.17
N SER A 413 -30.04 -6.53 102.00
CA SER A 413 -30.37 -7.97 102.09
C SER A 413 -30.11 -8.90 100.89
N THR A 414 -29.08 -9.77 100.95
CA THR A 414 -29.16 -11.18 101.40
C THR A 414 -30.21 -12.04 100.69
N GLU A 415 -29.79 -12.93 99.77
CA GLU A 415 -29.74 -14.38 100.04
C GLU A 415 -29.38 -15.21 98.80
N ASN A 416 -28.46 -16.15 99.03
CA ASN A 416 -28.43 -17.54 98.59
C ASN A 416 -28.66 -17.96 97.12
N ARG A 417 -27.53 -18.37 96.51
CA ARG A 417 -27.16 -19.78 96.24
C ARG A 417 -27.81 -20.50 95.02
N VAL A 418 -26.92 -21.27 94.36
CA VAL A 418 -27.12 -22.54 93.62
C VAL A 418 -27.17 -22.50 92.08
N GLU A 419 -26.01 -22.88 91.52
CA GLU A 419 -25.73 -23.88 90.47
C GLU A 419 -26.28 -23.78 89.02
N LEU A 420 -25.30 -23.76 88.07
CA LEU A 420 -25.08 -24.61 86.88
C LEU A 420 -26.26 -25.00 85.93
N PRO A 421 -26.00 -25.51 84.71
CA PRO A 421 -25.00 -25.14 83.67
C PRO A 421 -25.61 -25.15 82.25
N ARG A 422 -24.74 -25.11 81.22
CA ARG A 422 -24.98 -25.56 79.81
C ARG A 422 -25.82 -24.59 78.96
N LYS A 423 -25.59 -24.39 77.66
CA LYS A 423 -24.95 -25.20 76.60
C LYS A 423 -24.31 -24.26 75.57
N GLN A 424 -23.20 -24.72 75.00
CA GLN A 424 -22.70 -24.31 73.69
C GLN A 424 -23.81 -24.38 72.66
N GLN A 425 -23.96 -23.32 71.85
CA GLN A 425 -24.62 -23.41 70.57
C GLN A 425 -23.80 -22.63 69.55
N SER A 426 -23.25 -23.40 68.61
CA SER A 426 -22.48 -22.93 67.47
C SER A 426 -23.34 -22.02 66.59
N ARG A 427 -22.75 -20.91 66.13
CA ARG A 427 -23.29 -20.15 65.02
C ARG A 427 -22.19 -19.98 63.98
N GLY A 428 -22.39 -20.67 62.86
CA GLY A 428 -21.48 -20.74 61.73
C GLY A 428 -21.14 -19.35 61.18
N GLN A 429 -19.84 -19.18 60.96
CA GLN A 429 -19.23 -18.05 60.30
C GLN A 429 -19.16 -18.39 58.81
N PRO A 430 -19.76 -17.62 57.89
CA PRO A 430 -19.67 -17.93 56.48
C PRO A 430 -18.28 -17.55 55.96
N ASP A 431 -17.61 -18.53 55.35
CA ASP A 431 -16.37 -18.36 54.61
C ASP A 431 -16.49 -17.23 53.59
N ARG A 432 -15.62 -16.24 53.77
CA ARG A 432 -15.50 -15.05 52.93
C ARG A 432 -14.15 -15.08 52.21
N THR A 433 -13.92 -16.15 51.46
CA THR A 433 -12.75 -16.33 50.61
C THR A 433 -13.23 -16.86 49.26
N GLY A 434 -13.28 -16.00 48.24
CA GLY A 434 -13.62 -16.45 46.88
C GLY A 434 -14.16 -15.42 45.89
N ALA A 435 -14.10 -14.10 46.15
CA ALA A 435 -14.67 -13.10 45.25
C ALA A 435 -13.73 -11.92 44.94
N ALA A 436 -12.43 -12.19 44.83
CA ALA A 436 -11.45 -11.17 44.47
C ALA A 436 -10.30 -11.79 43.65
N ASP A 437 -10.47 -11.92 42.32
CA ASP A 437 -9.43 -11.46 41.37
C ASP A 437 -9.79 -11.48 39.86
N ASP A 438 -11.05 -11.70 39.46
CA ASP A 438 -11.45 -11.63 38.03
C ASP A 438 -11.22 -10.26 37.35
N GLY A 439 -10.79 -9.25 38.10
CA GLY A 439 -10.45 -7.93 37.55
C GLY A 439 -9.13 -7.89 36.77
N GLY A 440 -8.17 -8.77 37.08
CA GLY A 440 -6.82 -8.74 36.50
C GLY A 440 -6.76 -9.19 35.04
N ALA A 441 -7.50 -10.23 34.68
CA ALA A 441 -7.53 -10.78 33.32
C ALA A 441 -8.16 -9.82 32.30
N ALA A 442 -9.19 -9.07 32.72
CA ALA A 442 -9.83 -8.07 31.86
C ALA A 442 -8.93 -6.84 31.60
N ASP A 443 -8.11 -6.45 32.58
CA ASP A 443 -7.18 -5.33 32.44
C ASP A 443 -5.95 -5.71 31.57
N GLN A 444 -5.53 -6.99 31.52
CA GLN A 444 -4.49 -7.48 30.59
C GLN A 444 -4.94 -7.56 29.13
N LEU A 445 -6.21 -7.89 28.86
CA LEU A 445 -6.79 -7.93 27.51
C LEU A 445 -6.94 -6.55 26.85
N LEU A 446 -6.85 -5.47 27.64
CA LEU A 446 -6.96 -4.08 27.18
C LEU A 446 -5.61 -3.42 26.93
N ASN A 447 -4.52 -4.16 27.02
CA ASN A 447 -3.19 -3.59 26.84
C ASN A 447 -3.06 -3.05 25.41
N GLU A 448 -2.58 -1.81 25.25
CA GLU A 448 -2.51 -1.10 23.95
C GLU A 448 -1.74 -1.92 22.89
N GLU A 449 -0.80 -2.77 23.32
CA GLU A 449 0.01 -3.65 22.47
C GLU A 449 -0.78 -4.81 21.82
N PHE A 450 -1.86 -5.28 22.45
CA PHE A 450 -2.72 -6.35 21.92
C PHE A 450 -3.46 -5.92 20.65
N PHE A 451 -3.78 -4.63 20.53
CA PHE A 451 -4.63 -4.12 19.46
C PHE A 451 -3.87 -3.79 18.17
N TYR A 452 -2.59 -3.44 18.24
CA TYR A 452 -1.80 -3.22 17.04
C TYR A 452 -1.51 -4.52 16.28
N SER A 453 -1.50 -5.70 16.96
CA SER A 453 -1.14 -6.98 16.30
C SER A 453 -2.28 -7.53 15.44
N PHE A 454 -3.47 -7.05 15.75
CA PHE A 454 -4.78 -7.48 15.27
C PHE A 454 -4.98 -7.38 13.75
N PHE A 455 -4.40 -6.37 13.09
CA PHE A 455 -4.75 -6.02 11.70
C PHE A 455 -3.71 -6.38 10.66
N SER A 456 -2.43 -6.33 11.00
CA SER A 456 -1.36 -6.49 10.01
C SER A 456 -1.00 -7.95 9.72
N ARG A 457 -1.51 -8.92 10.49
CA ARG A 457 -0.87 -10.23 10.54
C ARG A 457 -1.76 -11.45 10.40
N SER A 458 -3.00 -11.39 10.88
CA SER A 458 -3.80 -12.61 10.94
C SER A 458 -4.13 -13.13 9.53
N LEU A 459 -4.61 -12.26 8.64
CA LEU A 459 -5.11 -12.69 7.32
C LEU A 459 -4.03 -13.33 6.45
N TYR A 460 -2.77 -12.92 6.62
CA TYR A 460 -1.60 -13.44 5.91
C TYR A 460 -1.09 -14.81 6.40
N ARG A 461 -1.84 -15.51 7.26
CA ARG A 461 -1.56 -16.90 7.61
C ARG A 461 -2.39 -17.90 6.81
N SER A 462 -3.51 -17.47 6.24
CA SER A 462 -4.33 -18.31 5.36
C SER A 462 -3.63 -18.43 4.00
N PRO A 463 -3.27 -19.65 3.53
CA PRO A 463 -2.55 -19.82 2.27
C PRO A 463 -3.27 -19.18 1.08
N SER A 464 -4.59 -19.31 1.01
CA SER A 464 -5.40 -18.73 -0.06
C SER A 464 -5.34 -17.20 -0.07
N VAL A 465 -5.43 -16.57 1.11
CA VAL A 465 -5.31 -15.12 1.23
C VAL A 465 -3.90 -14.66 0.91
N VAL A 466 -2.87 -15.39 1.35
CA VAL A 466 -1.47 -15.09 1.01
C VAL A 466 -1.24 -15.12 -0.49
N VAL A 467 -1.74 -16.15 -1.18
CA VAL A 467 -1.62 -16.25 -2.65
C VAL A 467 -2.39 -15.11 -3.32
N ALA A 468 -3.63 -14.87 -2.92
CA ALA A 468 -4.44 -13.79 -3.47
C ALA A 468 -3.80 -12.41 -3.27
N THR A 469 -3.26 -12.12 -2.07
CA THR A 469 -2.55 -10.87 -1.81
C THR A 469 -1.23 -10.81 -2.56
N CYS A 470 -0.47 -11.90 -2.66
CA CYS A 470 0.77 -11.92 -3.44
C CYS A 470 0.50 -11.58 -4.91
N VAL A 471 -0.51 -12.24 -5.52
CA VAL A 471 -0.93 -11.98 -6.90
C VAL A 471 -1.43 -10.55 -7.06
N SER A 472 -2.32 -10.07 -6.18
CA SER A 472 -2.81 -8.69 -6.18
C SER A 472 -1.67 -7.68 -6.09
N GLN A 473 -0.69 -7.87 -5.21
CA GLN A 473 0.44 -6.93 -5.08
C GLN A 473 1.39 -6.96 -6.27
N LEU A 474 1.65 -8.15 -6.86
CA LEU A 474 2.45 -8.27 -8.07
C LEU A 474 1.76 -7.60 -9.28
N LEU A 475 0.45 -7.76 -9.41
CA LEU A 475 -0.33 -7.09 -10.45
C LEU A 475 -0.44 -5.58 -10.20
N SER A 476 -0.64 -5.17 -8.94
CA SER A 476 -0.71 -3.77 -8.55
C SER A 476 0.63 -3.05 -8.73
N TRP A 477 1.76 -3.76 -8.79
CA TRP A 477 3.06 -3.18 -9.13
C TRP A 477 3.08 -2.56 -10.52
N LEU A 478 2.23 -3.04 -11.45
CA LEU A 478 2.14 -2.44 -12.80
C LEU A 478 1.68 -0.99 -12.78
N LEU A 479 0.95 -0.59 -11.73
CA LEU A 479 0.56 0.81 -11.49
C LEU A 479 1.75 1.70 -11.07
N VAL A 480 2.94 1.14 -10.88
CA VAL A 480 4.15 1.94 -10.67
C VAL A 480 4.50 2.75 -11.93
N LEU A 481 4.09 2.30 -13.12
CA LEU A 481 4.27 3.02 -14.40
C LEU A 481 3.61 4.41 -14.33
N PRO A 482 2.27 4.55 -14.20
CA PRO A 482 1.64 5.87 -14.10
C PRO A 482 2.13 6.64 -12.87
N ASN A 483 2.39 5.97 -11.74
CA ASN A 483 2.95 6.63 -10.55
C ASN A 483 4.32 7.25 -10.81
N SER A 484 5.17 6.63 -11.64
CA SER A 484 6.47 7.19 -11.99
C SER A 484 6.36 8.42 -12.86
N VAL A 485 5.43 8.45 -13.81
CA VAL A 485 5.16 9.64 -14.62
C VAL A 485 4.60 10.77 -13.76
N VAL A 486 3.65 10.47 -12.88
CA VAL A 486 3.11 11.46 -11.93
C VAL A 486 4.20 11.98 -11.00
N TRP A 487 5.11 11.12 -10.53
CA TRP A 487 6.23 11.54 -9.67
C TRP A 487 7.19 12.48 -10.38
N THR A 488 7.59 12.14 -11.61
CA THR A 488 8.59 12.89 -12.37
C THR A 488 8.02 14.19 -12.92
N TRP A 489 6.79 14.18 -13.44
CA TRP A 489 6.25 15.30 -14.22
C TRP A 489 5.31 16.20 -13.43
N SER A 490 4.60 15.71 -12.40
CA SER A 490 3.68 16.57 -11.65
C SER A 490 4.41 17.71 -10.94
N ASP A 491 3.80 18.88 -10.87
CA ASP A 491 4.29 19.99 -10.02
C ASP A 491 3.76 19.89 -8.59
N SER A 492 2.69 19.12 -8.38
CA SER A 492 2.00 19.05 -7.10
C SER A 492 2.68 18.08 -6.14
N VAL A 493 3.14 18.61 -5.00
CA VAL A 493 3.68 17.80 -3.89
C VAL A 493 2.66 16.76 -3.41
N MET A 494 1.36 17.08 -3.45
CA MET A 494 0.32 16.13 -3.05
C MET A 494 0.20 14.96 -4.03
N GLN A 495 0.29 15.20 -5.33
CA GLN A 495 0.27 14.15 -6.35
C GLN A 495 1.53 13.28 -6.26
N LYS A 496 2.71 13.88 -6.06
CA LYS A 496 3.96 13.14 -5.81
C LYS A 496 3.87 12.29 -4.55
N LEU A 497 3.41 12.86 -3.44
CA LEU A 497 3.25 12.12 -2.18
C LEU A 497 2.27 10.95 -2.36
N GLN A 498 1.19 11.16 -3.11
CA GLN A 498 0.26 10.09 -3.42
C GLN A 498 0.90 8.98 -4.24
N ALA A 499 1.64 9.32 -5.30
CA ALA A 499 2.34 8.35 -6.14
C ALA A 499 3.32 7.51 -5.29
N TYR A 500 4.07 8.17 -4.42
CA TYR A 500 4.96 7.52 -3.47
C TYR A 500 4.21 6.60 -2.48
N MET A 501 3.12 7.09 -1.87
CA MET A 501 2.30 6.28 -0.95
C MET A 501 1.65 5.08 -1.63
N SER A 502 1.38 5.15 -2.94
CA SER A 502 0.91 4.01 -3.72
C SER A 502 2.04 3.00 -3.95
N SER A 503 3.25 3.46 -4.28
CA SER A 503 4.43 2.60 -4.50
C SER A 503 4.93 1.90 -3.23
N ILE A 504 4.78 2.52 -2.04
CA ILE A 504 5.22 1.93 -0.76
C ILE A 504 4.55 0.57 -0.47
N ARG A 505 3.39 0.26 -1.06
CA ARG A 505 2.60 -0.97 -0.82
C ARG A 505 3.39 -2.27 -1.01
N VAL A 506 4.53 -2.23 -1.70
CA VAL A 506 5.51 -3.33 -1.77
C VAL A 506 5.89 -3.90 -0.38
N TRP A 507 5.77 -3.11 0.70
CA TRP A 507 5.98 -3.61 2.06
C TRP A 507 5.13 -4.84 2.42
N VAL A 508 3.95 -5.02 1.78
CA VAL A 508 3.12 -6.21 1.99
C VAL A 508 3.82 -7.46 1.44
N LEU A 509 4.46 -7.37 0.26
CA LEU A 509 5.28 -8.46 -0.28
C LEU A 509 6.48 -8.75 0.62
N LEU A 510 7.11 -7.72 1.21
CA LEU A 510 8.15 -7.90 2.21
C LEU A 510 7.62 -8.66 3.44
N LEU A 511 6.44 -8.30 3.95
CA LEU A 511 5.80 -9.02 5.07
C LEU A 511 5.54 -10.49 4.71
N LEU A 512 5.04 -10.79 3.51
CA LEU A 512 4.84 -12.16 3.03
C LEU A 512 6.16 -12.93 2.93
N LEU A 513 7.22 -12.29 2.41
CA LEU A 513 8.55 -12.88 2.29
C LEU A 513 9.15 -13.23 3.65
N VAL A 514 9.08 -12.31 4.62
CA VAL A 514 9.57 -12.54 5.99
C VAL A 514 8.76 -13.65 6.67
N ASN A 515 7.44 -13.67 6.52
CA ASN A 515 6.61 -14.74 7.08
C ASN A 515 6.90 -16.11 6.41
N GLY A 516 7.07 -16.15 5.09
CA GLY A 516 7.36 -17.37 4.34
C GLY A 516 8.72 -17.96 4.72
N THR A 517 9.77 -17.13 4.74
CA THR A 517 11.12 -17.55 5.15
C THR A 517 11.16 -17.98 6.62
N TRP A 518 10.45 -17.27 7.50
CA TRP A 518 10.35 -17.66 8.91
C TRP A 518 9.61 -19.00 9.10
N ASN A 519 8.52 -19.23 8.36
CA ASN A 519 7.81 -20.50 8.41
C ASN A 519 8.71 -21.66 7.96
N LEU A 520 9.51 -21.46 6.90
CA LEU A 520 10.49 -22.45 6.46
C LEU A 520 11.53 -22.71 7.55
N PHE A 521 12.05 -21.68 8.19
CA PHE A 521 13.00 -21.83 9.30
C PHE A 521 12.40 -22.64 10.48
N VAL A 522 11.15 -22.36 10.85
CA VAL A 522 10.45 -23.10 11.91
C VAL A 522 10.25 -24.57 11.52
N LEU A 523 9.96 -24.87 10.26
CA LEU A 523 9.82 -26.24 9.78
C LEU A 523 11.12 -27.04 9.89
N VAL A 524 12.27 -26.40 9.70
CA VAL A 524 13.59 -27.05 9.79
C VAL A 524 14.08 -27.14 11.24
N GLN A 525 13.94 -26.07 12.03
CA GLN A 525 14.50 -25.96 13.38
C GLN A 525 13.56 -25.25 14.36
N GLU A 526 12.50 -25.95 14.72
CA GLU A 526 11.44 -25.43 15.59
C GLU A 526 11.94 -24.92 16.95
N GLU A 527 12.81 -25.66 17.62
CA GLU A 527 13.34 -25.29 18.94
C GLU A 527 14.21 -24.02 18.88
N GLN A 528 15.04 -23.88 17.83
CA GLN A 528 15.85 -22.68 17.66
C GLN A 528 15.00 -21.48 17.27
N ALA A 529 14.00 -21.68 16.43
CA ALA A 529 13.04 -20.65 16.06
C ALA A 529 12.27 -20.13 17.28
N TYR A 530 11.82 -21.03 18.16
CA TYR A 530 11.21 -20.63 19.44
C TYR A 530 12.18 -19.82 20.32
N ARG A 531 13.44 -20.25 20.46
CA ARG A 531 14.44 -19.49 21.24
C ARG A 531 14.67 -18.10 20.67
N LEU A 532 14.78 -17.96 19.36
CA LEU A 532 14.95 -16.66 18.70
C LEU A 532 13.70 -15.79 18.86
N ALA A 533 12.52 -16.35 18.60
CA ALA A 533 11.23 -15.65 18.77
C ALA A 533 11.00 -15.24 20.22
N ARG A 534 11.56 -15.96 21.19
CA ARG A 534 11.52 -15.57 22.61
C ARG A 534 12.47 -14.43 22.95
N CYS A 535 13.58 -14.30 22.22
CA CYS A 535 14.58 -13.24 22.41
C CYS A 535 14.33 -12.00 21.54
N THR A 536 13.52 -12.11 20.49
CA THR A 536 13.22 -11.03 19.55
C THR A 536 11.81 -11.05 19.02
N TYR A 537 11.38 -9.89 18.55
CA TYR A 537 10.20 -9.76 17.71
C TYR A 537 10.40 -8.64 16.70
N LEU A 538 9.66 -8.72 15.60
CA LEU A 538 9.51 -7.64 14.62
C LEU A 538 8.09 -7.09 14.71
N THR A 539 7.89 -5.79 14.76
CA THR A 539 6.52 -5.26 14.58
C THR A 539 6.23 -5.10 13.09
N SER A 540 4.97 -5.16 12.69
CA SER A 540 4.58 -4.82 11.30
C SER A 540 4.89 -3.36 10.96
N VAL A 541 4.87 -2.47 11.96
CA VAL A 541 5.24 -1.06 11.80
C VAL A 541 6.74 -0.91 11.54
N GLU A 542 7.59 -1.70 12.21
CA GLU A 542 9.02 -1.76 11.92
C GLU A 542 9.28 -2.23 10.48
N LEU A 543 8.56 -3.26 10.02
CA LEU A 543 8.67 -3.74 8.63
C LEU A 543 8.21 -2.69 7.61
N LEU A 544 7.08 -2.01 7.87
CA LEU A 544 6.62 -0.90 7.05
C LEU A 544 7.64 0.24 7.02
N ALA A 545 8.21 0.61 8.18
CA ALA A 545 9.21 1.68 8.27
C ALA A 545 10.50 1.33 7.51
N ILE A 546 10.98 0.08 7.63
CA ILE A 546 12.14 -0.39 6.86
C ILE A 546 11.82 -0.39 5.36
N GLY A 547 10.67 -0.95 4.95
CA GLY A 547 10.26 -0.96 3.54
C GLY A 547 10.11 0.44 2.96
N ALA A 548 9.50 1.37 3.70
CA ALA A 548 9.37 2.77 3.30
C ALA A 548 10.74 3.46 3.22
N PHE A 549 11.64 3.22 4.17
CA PHE A 549 12.98 3.80 4.15
C PHE A 549 13.78 3.30 2.94
N VAL A 550 13.80 2.00 2.68
CA VAL A 550 14.51 1.43 1.52
C VAL A 550 13.86 1.89 0.21
N SER A 551 12.53 1.96 0.14
CA SER A 551 11.81 2.52 -1.02
C SER A 551 12.15 3.99 -1.27
N PHE A 552 12.36 4.78 -0.21
CA PHE A 552 12.79 6.17 -0.34
C PHE A 552 14.21 6.29 -0.88
N VAL A 553 15.12 5.41 -0.43
CA VAL A 553 16.52 5.37 -0.91
C VAL A 553 16.59 4.95 -2.38
N LEU A 554 15.77 3.98 -2.80
CA LEU A 554 15.74 3.46 -4.17
C LEU A 554 14.72 4.18 -5.08
N ARG A 555 14.15 5.30 -4.64
CA ARG A 555 13.04 5.96 -5.34
C ARG A 555 13.43 6.40 -6.76
N ASP A 556 14.66 6.88 -6.94
CA ASP A 556 15.10 7.47 -8.21
C ASP A 556 15.20 6.36 -9.28
N GLU A 557 15.62 5.15 -8.88
CA GLU A 557 15.64 3.97 -9.73
C GLU A 557 14.23 3.47 -10.07
N VAL A 558 13.33 3.41 -9.08
CA VAL A 558 11.94 2.99 -9.28
C VAL A 558 11.21 3.95 -10.21
N PHE A 559 11.44 5.25 -10.09
CA PHE A 559 10.74 6.26 -10.89
C PHE A 559 11.43 6.56 -12.24
N ALA A 560 12.68 6.13 -12.45
CA ALA A 560 13.33 6.14 -13.77
C ALA A 560 12.84 5.01 -14.71
N MET A 561 11.99 4.11 -14.20
CA MET A 561 11.55 2.91 -14.92
C MET A 561 10.79 3.23 -16.23
N CYS A 562 9.88 4.21 -16.22
CA CYS A 562 9.15 4.60 -17.45
C CYS A 562 10.08 5.14 -18.54
N GLU A 563 11.01 6.05 -18.20
CA GLU A 563 11.94 6.60 -19.18
C GLU A 563 12.83 5.49 -19.79
N THR A 564 13.27 4.55 -18.96
CA THR A 564 14.06 3.40 -19.41
C THR A 564 13.23 2.50 -20.33
N LYS A 565 11.97 2.26 -19.99
CA LYS A 565 11.04 1.44 -20.78
C LYS A 565 10.73 2.10 -22.13
N TRP A 566 10.31 3.36 -22.14
CA TRP A 566 9.99 4.09 -23.37
C TRP A 566 11.17 4.21 -24.31
N LYS A 567 12.40 4.33 -23.77
CA LYS A 567 13.63 4.29 -24.55
C LYS A 567 13.86 2.92 -25.20
N LEU A 568 13.69 1.82 -24.47
CA LEU A 568 13.82 0.46 -25.03
C LEU A 568 12.77 0.18 -26.10
N GLU A 569 11.56 0.65 -25.87
CA GLU A 569 10.41 0.47 -26.74
C GLU A 569 10.36 1.44 -27.93
N ARG A 570 11.28 2.42 -27.97
CA ARG A 570 11.31 3.51 -28.97
C ARG A 570 9.98 4.25 -29.07
N GLN A 571 9.33 4.47 -27.92
CA GLN A 571 8.18 5.38 -27.80
C GLN A 571 8.63 6.84 -27.65
N ARG A 572 9.90 7.06 -27.32
CA ARG A 572 10.53 8.38 -27.29
C ARG A 572 11.84 8.33 -28.05
N LEU A 573 12.08 9.38 -28.83
CA LEU A 573 13.30 9.56 -29.60
C LEU A 573 14.10 10.72 -29.03
N TYR A 574 15.39 10.47 -28.80
CA TYR A 574 16.37 11.47 -28.39
C TYR A 574 17.39 11.63 -29.51
N ASP A 575 17.43 12.80 -30.13
CA ASP A 575 18.38 13.12 -31.18
C ASP A 575 19.48 14.03 -30.65
N VAL A 576 20.67 13.44 -30.51
CA VAL A 576 21.92 14.12 -30.12
C VAL A 576 22.73 14.48 -31.36
N THR A 577 22.41 13.89 -32.51
CA THR A 577 23.25 13.89 -33.70
C THR A 577 22.97 15.07 -34.63
N SER A 578 21.71 15.44 -34.78
CA SER A 578 21.33 16.48 -35.74
C SER A 578 21.67 17.89 -35.28
N PHE A 579 21.80 18.11 -33.97
CA PHE A 579 22.02 19.43 -33.37
C PHE A 579 23.20 19.37 -32.40
N PRO A 580 24.43 19.68 -32.84
CA PRO A 580 25.60 19.63 -31.98
C PRO A 580 25.42 20.47 -30.71
N GLY A 581 25.58 19.85 -29.55
CA GLY A 581 25.42 20.50 -28.24
C GLY A 581 23.99 20.53 -27.70
N PHE A 582 22.99 20.13 -28.49
CA PHE A 582 21.59 20.06 -28.07
C PHE A 582 21.04 18.62 -28.10
N LEU A 583 20.02 18.38 -27.29
CA LEU A 583 19.29 17.11 -27.22
C LEU A 583 17.85 17.37 -27.63
N ALA A 584 17.51 17.06 -28.88
CA ALA A 584 16.14 17.18 -29.36
C ALA A 584 15.33 15.95 -28.93
N HIS A 585 14.13 16.18 -28.38
CA HIS A 585 13.24 15.12 -27.94
C HIS A 585 11.98 15.09 -28.78
N SER A 586 11.44 13.89 -29.04
CA SER A 586 10.14 13.75 -29.68
C SER A 586 9.42 12.48 -29.24
N ASN A 587 8.09 12.53 -29.28
CA ASN A 587 7.26 11.34 -29.14
C ASN A 587 7.31 10.53 -30.45
N SER A 588 7.48 9.21 -30.36
CA SER A 588 7.72 8.36 -31.53
C SER A 588 6.79 7.16 -31.59
N PHE A 589 6.48 6.73 -32.81
CA PHE A 589 5.65 5.55 -33.06
C PHE A 589 6.52 4.36 -33.50
N ASN A 590 6.52 3.28 -32.73
CA ASN A 590 7.23 2.06 -33.09
C ASN A 590 6.26 0.96 -33.53
N LEU A 591 6.16 0.77 -34.85
CA LEU A 591 5.32 -0.27 -35.47
C LEU A 591 5.62 -1.68 -34.94
N ALA A 592 6.86 -1.96 -34.54
CA ALA A 592 7.24 -3.27 -34.05
C ALA A 592 6.46 -3.67 -32.78
N GLN A 593 6.00 -2.70 -31.97
CA GLN A 593 5.26 -2.98 -30.73
C GLN A 593 3.90 -3.66 -30.98
N ASP A 594 3.29 -3.44 -32.14
CA ASP A 594 1.97 -3.98 -32.46
C ASP A 594 2.01 -5.48 -32.74
N SER A 595 3.14 -5.96 -33.27
CA SER A 595 3.37 -7.37 -33.56
C SER A 595 3.72 -8.22 -32.33
N VAL A 596 3.94 -7.58 -31.17
CA VAL A 596 4.46 -8.25 -29.97
C VAL A 596 3.34 -8.97 -29.21
N MET A 597 3.27 -10.29 -29.37
CA MET A 597 2.33 -11.16 -28.65
C MET A 597 2.74 -11.47 -27.20
N VAL A 598 3.99 -11.24 -26.83
CA VAL A 598 4.51 -11.51 -25.47
C VAL A 598 5.48 -10.41 -25.09
N THR A 599 5.32 -9.85 -23.89
CA THR A 599 6.24 -8.82 -23.38
C THR A 599 7.70 -9.32 -23.44
N PRO A 600 8.61 -8.61 -24.13
CA PRO A 600 10.01 -9.02 -24.21
C PRO A 600 10.63 -9.12 -22.83
N ALA A 601 11.55 -10.07 -22.63
CA ALA A 601 12.19 -10.31 -21.34
C ALA A 601 12.90 -9.06 -20.80
N ASP A 602 13.50 -8.26 -21.68
CA ASP A 602 14.19 -7.01 -21.32
C ASP A 602 13.22 -5.96 -20.75
N VAL A 603 12.04 -5.80 -21.38
CA VAL A 603 10.98 -4.90 -20.91
C VAL A 603 10.40 -5.39 -19.59
N ALA A 604 10.17 -6.70 -19.46
CA ALA A 604 9.71 -7.31 -18.21
C ALA A 604 10.73 -7.13 -17.08
N TRP A 605 12.02 -7.22 -17.39
CA TRP A 605 13.10 -6.98 -16.43
C TRP A 605 13.21 -5.52 -16.02
N VAL A 606 13.01 -4.56 -16.93
CA VAL A 606 12.89 -3.14 -16.56
C VAL A 606 11.72 -2.92 -15.62
N GLN A 607 10.58 -3.59 -15.86
CA GLN A 607 9.39 -3.48 -15.02
C GLN A 607 9.57 -4.09 -13.62
N TYR A 608 10.07 -5.33 -13.53
CA TYR A 608 10.11 -6.09 -12.26
C TYR A 608 11.47 -6.10 -11.58
N GLY A 609 12.55 -5.72 -12.26
CA GLY A 609 13.90 -5.61 -11.70
C GLY A 609 13.97 -4.68 -10.49
N PRO A 610 13.43 -3.44 -10.56
CA PRO A 610 13.38 -2.54 -9.41
C PRO A 610 12.58 -3.12 -8.23
N LEU A 611 11.49 -3.86 -8.48
CA LEU A 611 10.73 -4.55 -7.43
C LEU A 611 11.58 -5.59 -6.71
N LEU A 612 12.29 -6.44 -7.46
CA LEU A 612 13.15 -7.48 -6.89
C LEU A 612 14.29 -6.88 -6.08
N ARG A 613 14.93 -5.81 -6.58
CA ARG A 613 15.98 -5.07 -5.85
C ARG A 613 15.43 -4.44 -4.59
N LEU A 614 14.25 -3.82 -4.66
CA LEU A 614 13.57 -3.23 -3.50
C LEU A 614 13.26 -4.28 -2.43
N LEU A 615 12.72 -5.44 -2.82
CA LEU A 615 12.43 -6.54 -1.91
C LEU A 615 13.70 -7.16 -1.31
N ALA A 616 14.74 -7.39 -2.12
CA ALA A 616 16.00 -7.95 -1.65
C ALA A 616 16.70 -7.02 -0.64
N ASN A 617 16.81 -5.72 -0.96
CA ASN A 617 17.41 -4.72 -0.07
C ASN A 617 16.58 -4.54 1.22
N SER A 618 15.25 -4.52 1.10
CA SER A 618 14.37 -4.45 2.27
C SER A 618 14.50 -5.69 3.15
N PHE A 619 14.55 -6.88 2.56
CA PHE A 619 14.73 -8.13 3.30
C PHE A 619 16.09 -8.18 4.00
N ALA A 620 17.18 -7.78 3.34
CA ALA A 620 18.50 -7.67 3.94
C ALA A 620 18.51 -6.68 5.12
N ALA A 621 17.86 -5.52 4.97
CA ALA A 621 17.71 -4.54 6.03
C ALA A 621 16.91 -5.08 7.23
N VAL A 622 15.84 -5.84 6.98
CA VAL A 622 15.08 -6.54 8.03
C VAL A 622 15.95 -7.55 8.77
N LEU A 623 16.72 -8.38 8.05
CA LEU A 623 17.63 -9.33 8.68
C LEU A 623 18.67 -8.63 9.56
N LEU A 624 19.32 -7.57 9.05
CA LEU A 624 20.27 -6.78 9.82
C LEU A 624 19.61 -6.17 11.06
N TYR A 625 18.43 -5.57 10.90
CA TYR A 625 17.68 -4.97 12.00
C TYR A 625 17.29 -6.02 13.07
N THR A 626 16.83 -7.20 12.66
CA THR A 626 16.52 -8.29 13.61
C THR A 626 17.74 -8.76 14.38
N ALA A 627 18.90 -8.90 13.71
CA ALA A 627 20.13 -9.31 14.35
C ALA A 627 20.59 -8.28 15.38
N LEU A 628 20.57 -6.99 15.03
CA LEU A 628 20.91 -5.89 15.94
C LEU A 628 19.94 -5.81 17.13
N LYS A 629 18.63 -5.91 16.86
CA LYS A 629 17.60 -5.91 17.91
C LYS A 629 17.75 -7.12 18.82
N SER A 630 18.06 -8.30 18.28
CA SER A 630 18.38 -9.51 19.06
C SER A 630 19.56 -9.30 19.98
N ALA A 631 20.69 -8.80 19.45
CA ALA A 631 21.88 -8.57 20.23
C ALA A 631 21.61 -7.55 21.36
N PHE A 632 20.86 -6.50 21.07
CA PHE A 632 20.49 -5.47 22.03
C PHE A 632 19.57 -6.02 23.15
N LEU A 633 18.53 -6.76 22.78
CA LEU A 633 17.58 -7.32 23.75
C LEU A 633 18.22 -8.41 24.61
N SER A 634 19.04 -9.28 24.02
CA SER A 634 19.80 -10.29 24.77
C SER A 634 20.70 -9.63 25.81
N ARG A 635 21.51 -8.62 25.41
CA ARG A 635 22.35 -7.85 26.35
C ARG A 635 21.52 -7.21 27.46
N ARG A 636 20.36 -6.63 27.15
CA ARG A 636 19.49 -6.01 28.14
C ARG A 636 18.91 -7.04 29.12
N SER A 637 18.52 -8.22 28.63
CA SER A 637 18.02 -9.31 29.48
C SER A 637 19.11 -9.86 30.40
N ASP A 638 20.35 -9.94 29.92
CA ASP A 638 21.51 -10.37 30.70
C ASP A 638 21.82 -9.37 31.81
N VAL A 639 21.80 -8.07 31.49
CA VAL A 639 21.98 -6.99 32.47
C VAL A 639 20.84 -6.99 33.51
N ALA A 640 19.59 -7.19 33.08
CA ALA A 640 18.45 -7.28 34.00
C ALA A 640 18.53 -8.53 34.89
N ALA A 641 18.96 -9.67 34.34
CA ALA A 641 19.20 -10.89 35.10
C ALA A 641 20.35 -10.71 36.09
N TRP A 642 21.45 -10.08 35.67
CA TRP A 642 22.59 -9.73 36.52
C TRP A 642 22.19 -8.82 37.68
N ASN A 643 21.44 -7.74 37.39
CA ASN A 643 20.90 -6.84 38.42
C ASN A 643 20.00 -7.59 39.40
N ARG A 644 19.08 -8.45 38.93
CA ARG A 644 18.22 -9.27 39.81
C ARG A 644 19.02 -10.20 40.71
N ARG A 645 20.09 -10.84 40.20
CA ARG A 645 21.00 -11.67 41.01
C ARG A 645 21.71 -10.83 42.07
N ARG A 646 22.21 -9.64 41.72
CA ARG A 646 22.88 -8.70 42.63
C ARG A 646 21.96 -8.17 43.74
N TRP A 647 20.70 -7.87 43.43
CA TRP A 647 19.73 -7.42 44.44
C TRP A 647 19.31 -8.54 45.39
N ARG A 648 19.20 -9.79 44.90
CA ARG A 648 18.92 -10.96 45.75
C ARG A 648 20.06 -11.26 46.73
N THR A 649 21.32 -11.18 46.29
CA THR A 649 22.46 -11.35 47.20
C THR A 649 22.54 -10.25 48.27
N ARG A 650 22.25 -8.99 47.91
CA ARG A 650 22.20 -7.88 48.90
C ARG A 650 21.05 -8.00 49.91
N ARG A 651 19.83 -8.38 49.48
CA ARG A 651 18.70 -8.59 50.42
C ARG A 651 18.89 -9.81 51.30
N GLY A 652 19.48 -10.89 50.77
CA GLY A 652 19.82 -12.08 51.56
C GLY A 652 20.82 -11.76 52.69
N GLN A 653 21.81 -10.90 52.44
CA GLN A 653 22.77 -10.50 53.47
C GLN A 653 22.18 -9.54 54.53
N SER A 654 21.24 -8.67 54.17
CA SER A 654 20.59 -7.77 55.15
C SER A 654 19.51 -8.46 55.99
N ALA A 655 18.78 -9.44 55.44
CA ALA A 655 17.78 -10.19 56.21
C ALA A 655 18.44 -11.15 57.22
N VAL A 656 19.59 -11.75 56.88
CA VAL A 656 20.33 -12.65 57.79
C VAL A 656 20.99 -11.88 58.95
N ALA A 657 21.26 -10.58 58.80
CA ALA A 657 21.76 -9.74 59.90
C ALA A 657 20.65 -9.34 60.91
N ALA A 658 19.38 -9.28 60.49
CA ALA A 658 18.27 -8.82 61.33
C ALA A 658 17.54 -9.94 62.11
N THR A 659 17.76 -11.21 61.77
CA THR A 659 17.17 -12.36 62.47
C THR A 659 18.23 -13.29 63.08
N ARG A 660 19.19 -12.74 63.82
CA ARG A 660 19.94 -13.50 64.83
C ARG A 660 19.14 -13.54 66.14
N VAL A 661 18.01 -14.24 66.13
CA VAL A 661 17.38 -14.75 67.37
C VAL A 661 17.01 -16.21 67.12
N LEU A 662 17.95 -17.07 67.51
CA LEU A 662 17.82 -18.46 67.97
C LEU A 662 16.67 -19.33 67.39
N LYS A 663 16.97 -20.12 66.35
CA LYS A 663 16.44 -21.50 66.18
C LYS A 663 17.41 -22.37 65.36
N PRO A 664 17.39 -23.70 65.52
CA PRO A 664 18.54 -24.59 65.30
C PRO A 664 18.80 -24.91 63.82
N ARG A 665 20.09 -25.17 63.56
CA ARG A 665 20.73 -25.64 62.32
C ARG A 665 19.84 -26.52 61.43
N THR A 666 19.25 -25.93 60.39
CA THR A 666 19.11 -26.62 59.10
C THR A 666 20.49 -26.67 58.45
N SER A 667 20.90 -27.84 57.98
CA SER A 667 22.25 -28.08 57.49
C SER A 667 22.58 -27.13 56.32
N LEU A 668 23.79 -26.59 56.28
CA LEU A 668 24.28 -25.76 55.17
C LEU A 668 24.23 -26.53 53.83
N GLN A 669 24.25 -27.87 53.89
CA GLN A 669 24.11 -28.77 52.75
C GLN A 669 22.70 -28.75 52.14
N ASP A 670 21.63 -28.59 52.93
CA ASP A 670 20.26 -28.50 52.40
C ASP A 670 20.02 -27.16 51.68
N LEU A 671 20.60 -26.06 52.16
CA LEU A 671 20.53 -24.75 51.50
C LEU A 671 21.41 -24.66 50.24
N LEU A 672 22.50 -25.44 50.17
CA LEU A 672 23.31 -25.58 48.96
C LEU A 672 22.66 -26.54 47.94
N ALA A 673 22.02 -27.62 48.41
CA ALA A 673 21.26 -28.53 47.56
C ALA A 673 20.03 -27.86 46.93
N ASP A 674 19.28 -27.05 47.69
CA ASP A 674 18.09 -26.34 47.18
C ASP A 674 18.46 -25.19 46.22
N ASN A 675 19.66 -24.60 46.36
CA ASN A 675 20.17 -23.63 45.38
C ASN A 675 20.71 -24.29 44.11
N HIS A 676 21.30 -25.49 44.18
CA HIS A 676 21.71 -26.23 42.99
C HIS A 676 20.52 -26.80 42.20
N GLN A 677 19.42 -27.20 42.86
CA GLN A 677 18.19 -27.61 42.17
C GLN A 677 17.43 -26.45 41.51
N ARG A 678 17.69 -25.19 41.89
CA ARG A 678 17.07 -24.00 41.28
C ARG A 678 17.84 -23.42 40.10
N GLN A 679 19.03 -23.92 39.76
CA GLN A 679 19.59 -23.77 38.41
C GLN A 679 18.86 -24.72 37.44
N LYS A 680 17.53 -24.62 37.38
CA LYS A 680 16.72 -25.30 36.38
C LYS A 680 17.22 -24.84 35.03
N GLN A 681 17.71 -25.80 34.23
CA GLN A 681 17.95 -25.61 32.81
C GLN A 681 16.75 -24.86 32.21
N PRO A 682 16.97 -23.93 31.26
CA PRO A 682 15.86 -23.25 30.60
C PRO A 682 14.87 -24.32 30.13
N PRO A 683 13.57 -24.19 30.45
CA PRO A 683 12.60 -25.23 30.16
C PRO A 683 12.70 -25.58 28.68
N ARG A 684 12.84 -26.89 28.41
CA ARG A 684 12.88 -27.42 27.05
C ARG A 684 11.59 -26.99 26.35
N TYR A 685 11.68 -26.62 25.08
CA TYR A 685 10.50 -26.23 24.33
C TYR A 685 9.55 -27.44 24.21
N GLU A 686 8.39 -27.31 24.82
CA GLU A 686 7.31 -28.30 24.79
C GLU A 686 6.05 -27.63 24.26
N TRP A 687 5.27 -28.34 23.43
CA TRP A 687 4.03 -27.82 22.87
C TRP A 687 3.00 -27.56 23.97
N SER A 688 2.37 -26.39 23.89
CA SER A 688 1.20 -26.08 24.71
C SER A 688 -0.02 -26.87 24.24
N ASP A 689 -1.01 -27.02 25.10
CA ASP A 689 -2.27 -27.71 24.75
C ASP A 689 -2.94 -27.10 23.51
N LEU A 690 -2.86 -25.78 23.35
CA LEU A 690 -3.36 -25.09 22.17
C LEU A 690 -2.57 -25.45 20.90
N GLU A 691 -1.24 -25.50 20.97
CA GLU A 691 -0.40 -25.89 19.82
C GLU A 691 -0.61 -27.35 19.45
N THR A 692 -0.76 -28.24 20.43
CA THR A 692 -1.11 -29.64 20.21
C THR A 692 -2.49 -29.79 19.58
N LEU A 693 -3.46 -28.99 20.04
CA LEU A 693 -4.82 -28.97 19.48
C LEU A 693 -4.83 -28.48 18.02
N LEU A 694 -4.02 -27.46 17.71
CA LEU A 694 -3.88 -26.88 16.38
C LEU A 694 -2.92 -27.66 15.47
N ASN A 695 -2.17 -28.62 16.03
CA ASN A 695 -1.06 -29.30 15.38
C ASN A 695 -0.08 -28.31 14.71
N CYS A 696 0.22 -27.20 15.38
CA CYS A 696 1.01 -26.11 14.82
C CYS A 696 1.78 -25.39 15.94
N PRO A 697 3.09 -25.12 15.75
CA PRO A 697 3.89 -24.44 16.76
C PRO A 697 3.70 -22.92 16.69
N VAL A 698 2.57 -22.46 17.24
CA VAL A 698 2.13 -21.06 17.28
C VAL A 698 3.23 -20.15 17.84
N ARG A 699 3.85 -20.52 18.97
CA ARG A 699 4.90 -19.70 19.61
C ARG A 699 6.15 -19.59 18.74
N ALA A 700 6.63 -20.70 18.18
CA ALA A 700 7.82 -20.70 17.32
C ALA A 700 7.59 -19.88 16.03
N LYS A 701 6.38 -19.93 15.47
CA LYS A 701 6.03 -19.17 14.27
C LYS A 701 5.75 -17.68 14.54
N SER A 702 5.73 -17.21 15.78
CA SER A 702 5.31 -15.85 16.17
C SER A 702 6.42 -14.77 16.13
N LEU A 703 7.26 -14.70 15.11
CA LEU A 703 8.34 -13.69 15.05
C LEU A 703 7.86 -12.22 14.96
N ILE A 704 7.04 -11.90 13.96
CA ILE A 704 6.54 -10.53 13.67
C ILE A 704 5.37 -10.10 14.61
N ARG A 705 5.57 -9.93 15.90
CA ARG A 705 4.48 -9.61 16.86
C ARG A 705 4.68 -8.23 17.47
N ASN A 706 3.70 -7.74 18.24
CA ASN A 706 3.79 -6.42 18.89
C ASN A 706 4.15 -6.46 20.36
N SER A 707 4.09 -7.63 21.00
CA SER A 707 4.52 -7.82 22.38
C SER A 707 5.65 -8.84 22.46
N MET A 708 6.50 -8.66 23.47
CA MET A 708 7.59 -9.60 23.77
C MET A 708 7.09 -10.89 24.44
N GLU A 709 5.87 -10.88 24.97
CA GLU A 709 5.24 -12.01 25.67
C GLU A 709 4.74 -13.06 24.68
N LEU A 710 5.34 -14.26 24.70
CA LEU A 710 4.86 -15.43 23.94
C LEU A 710 3.91 -16.31 24.77
N GLU A 711 4.03 -16.21 26.09
CA GLU A 711 3.53 -17.15 27.05
C GLU A 711 2.93 -16.41 28.24
N VAL A 712 1.81 -16.91 28.72
CA VAL A 712 1.20 -16.51 29.98
C VAL A 712 1.31 -17.70 30.91
N VAL A 713 1.85 -17.48 32.10
CA VAL A 713 1.90 -18.51 33.15
C VAL A 713 0.57 -18.44 33.88
N ASP A 714 -0.16 -19.53 33.85
CA ASP A 714 -1.43 -19.70 34.54
C ASP A 714 -1.21 -19.78 36.07
N ASP A 715 -2.26 -19.59 36.86
CA ASP A 715 -2.18 -19.65 38.33
C ASP A 715 -1.72 -21.04 38.82
N ASP A 716 -2.02 -22.08 38.05
CA ASP A 716 -1.57 -23.45 38.25
C ASP A 716 -0.10 -23.70 37.84
N GLY A 717 0.61 -22.67 37.38
CA GLY A 717 1.98 -22.76 36.87
C GLY A 717 2.10 -23.36 35.46
N GLY A 718 0.98 -23.63 34.80
CA GLY A 718 0.92 -24.07 33.40
C GLY A 718 1.35 -22.96 32.44
N VAL A 719 2.06 -23.32 31.37
CA VAL A 719 2.50 -22.36 30.34
C VAL A 719 1.50 -22.36 29.19
N GLN A 720 0.70 -21.30 29.08
CA GLN A 720 -0.26 -21.11 27.99
C GLN A 720 0.28 -20.15 26.93
N VAL A 721 -0.20 -20.26 25.69
CA VAL A 721 0.12 -19.32 24.61
C VAL A 721 -0.51 -17.97 24.91
N ALA A 722 0.24 -16.89 24.74
CA ALA A 722 -0.32 -15.55 24.90
C ALA A 722 -1.51 -15.34 23.95
N PRO A 723 -2.63 -14.75 24.42
CA PRO A 723 -3.82 -14.55 23.59
C PRO A 723 -3.55 -13.75 22.31
N SER A 724 -2.56 -12.84 22.31
CA SER A 724 -2.14 -12.08 21.12
C SER A 724 -1.55 -13.00 20.06
N CYS A 725 -0.72 -13.96 20.47
CA CYS A 725 -0.14 -14.95 19.58
C CYS A 725 -1.21 -15.91 19.02
N ALA A 726 -2.20 -16.30 19.82
CA ALA A 726 -3.32 -17.13 19.31
C ALA A 726 -4.15 -16.37 18.26
N LEU A 727 -4.45 -15.08 18.52
CA LEU A 727 -5.22 -14.23 17.61
C LEU A 727 -4.49 -13.98 16.28
N ASP A 728 -3.17 -13.77 16.33
CA ASP A 728 -2.30 -13.62 15.16
C ASP A 728 -2.35 -14.87 14.24
N PHE A 729 -2.70 -16.04 14.78
CA PHE A 729 -2.87 -17.30 14.04
C PHE A 729 -4.31 -17.56 13.59
N GLY A 730 -5.21 -16.58 13.76
CA GLY A 730 -6.60 -16.72 13.39
C GLY A 730 -7.44 -17.48 14.40
N VAL A 731 -6.95 -17.67 15.63
CA VAL A 731 -7.66 -18.39 16.69
C VAL A 731 -8.20 -17.39 17.70
N MET A 732 -9.51 -17.35 17.85
CA MET A 732 -10.19 -16.60 18.90
C MET A 732 -10.51 -17.55 20.05
N VAL A 733 -10.01 -17.23 21.24
CA VAL A 733 -10.31 -17.99 22.46
C VAL A 733 -11.20 -17.14 23.35
N ARG A 734 -12.36 -17.67 23.74
CA ARG A 734 -13.27 -17.01 24.66
C ARG A 734 -14.01 -18.03 25.51
N ASP A 735 -14.05 -17.82 26.82
CA ASP A 735 -14.79 -18.67 27.77
C ASP A 735 -14.43 -20.17 27.63
N GLY A 736 -13.13 -20.46 27.40
CA GLY A 736 -12.63 -21.82 27.15
C GLY A 736 -13.01 -22.40 25.77
N VAL A 737 -13.67 -21.64 24.91
CA VAL A 737 -14.01 -22.07 23.54
C VAL A 737 -13.04 -21.43 22.56
N ALA A 738 -12.30 -22.27 21.83
CA ALA A 738 -11.47 -21.83 20.71
C ALA A 738 -12.26 -21.94 19.40
N ARG A 739 -12.20 -20.89 18.58
CA ARG A 739 -12.84 -20.81 17.27
C ARG A 739 -11.86 -20.24 16.25
N SER A 740 -11.89 -20.78 15.03
CA SER A 740 -11.16 -20.20 13.89
C SER A 740 -11.92 -19.00 13.32
N ARG A 741 -11.18 -17.96 12.97
CA ARG A 741 -11.69 -16.77 12.29
C ARG A 741 -12.14 -17.08 10.87
N ILE A 742 -13.11 -16.31 10.39
CA ILE A 742 -13.53 -16.30 8.98
C ILE A 742 -12.29 -16.06 8.11
N CYS A 743 -12.19 -16.78 6.98
CA CYS A 743 -11.05 -16.82 6.03
C CYS A 743 -9.89 -17.75 6.41
N PHE A 744 -9.91 -18.40 7.58
CA PHE A 744 -8.90 -19.37 7.98
C PHE A 744 -9.44 -20.80 7.82
N SER A 745 -9.40 -21.31 6.59
CA SER A 745 -9.73 -22.71 6.34
C SER A 745 -8.67 -23.63 6.95
N GLY A 746 -9.10 -24.70 7.63
CA GLY A 746 -8.22 -25.78 8.08
C GLY A 746 -7.57 -25.62 9.45
N VAL A 747 -7.84 -24.54 10.20
CA VAL A 747 -7.31 -24.38 11.58
C VAL A 747 -8.03 -25.30 12.58
N PHE A 748 -9.34 -25.48 12.43
CA PHE A 748 -10.11 -26.51 13.13
C PHE A 748 -10.93 -27.32 12.12
N THR A 749 -10.79 -28.65 12.14
CA THR A 749 -11.51 -29.57 11.24
C THR A 749 -12.90 -29.95 11.75
N LYS A 750 -13.23 -29.64 13.02
CA LYS A 750 -14.56 -29.82 13.63
C LYS A 750 -14.93 -28.64 14.52
N SER A 751 -16.20 -28.24 14.44
CA SER A 751 -16.84 -27.17 15.20
C SER A 751 -16.67 -27.36 16.71
N HIS A 752 -16.15 -26.34 17.40
CA HIS A 752 -16.06 -26.17 18.85
C HIS A 752 -15.38 -27.30 19.65
N LYS A 753 -14.13 -27.08 20.06
CA LYS A 753 -13.54 -27.82 21.20
C LYS A 753 -13.40 -26.90 22.40
N ARG A 754 -13.90 -27.35 23.56
CA ARG A 754 -13.53 -26.75 24.85
C ARG A 754 -12.04 -26.99 25.05
N VAL A 755 -11.28 -25.90 25.13
CA VAL A 755 -10.00 -25.87 25.81
C VAL A 755 -10.36 -25.88 27.29
N SER A 756 -10.26 -27.03 27.95
CA SER A 756 -10.57 -27.09 29.38
C SER A 756 -9.66 -26.09 30.12
N PRO A 757 -10.22 -25.07 30.80
CA PRO A 757 -9.44 -24.35 31.81
C PRO A 757 -9.12 -25.39 32.88
N GLY A 758 -7.85 -25.46 33.29
CA GLY A 758 -7.34 -26.47 34.23
C GLY A 758 -8.36 -26.79 35.32
N THR A 759 -9.00 -27.94 35.22
CA THR A 759 -9.72 -28.53 36.34
C THR A 759 -9.06 -29.89 36.52
N ALA A 760 -8.18 -29.95 37.52
CA ALA A 760 -7.61 -31.19 37.97
C ALA A 760 -8.75 -32.18 38.28
N THR A 761 -8.87 -33.23 37.49
CA THR A 761 -9.52 -34.46 37.94
C THR A 761 -8.70 -35.02 39.11
N PRO A 762 -9.28 -35.23 40.30
CA PRO A 762 -8.58 -35.90 41.37
C PRO A 762 -8.44 -37.39 41.02
N LEU A 763 -7.19 -37.84 40.96
CA LEU A 763 -6.67 -39.20 41.20
C LEU A 763 -7.59 -40.41 40.91
N GLY A 764 -7.14 -41.22 39.94
CA GLY A 764 -7.55 -42.61 39.78
C GLY A 764 -6.49 -43.43 39.02
N LEU A 765 -5.51 -43.95 39.76
CA LEU A 765 -4.72 -45.17 39.52
C LEU A 765 -3.84 -45.30 38.25
N SER A 766 -2.53 -45.18 38.50
CA SER A 766 -1.44 -46.06 38.05
C SER A 766 -1.54 -46.72 36.67
N ALA A 767 -0.83 -46.16 35.69
CA ALA A 767 -0.27 -46.95 34.59
C ALA A 767 1.10 -46.40 34.20
N THR A 768 2.10 -47.24 34.37
CA THR A 768 3.53 -47.08 34.09
C THR A 768 3.76 -46.59 32.66
N ARG A 769 4.27 -45.36 32.48
CA ARG A 769 4.73 -44.85 31.17
C ARG A 769 6.19 -45.25 30.96
N THR A 770 6.44 -46.19 30.05
CA THR A 770 7.75 -46.43 29.45
C THR A 770 7.98 -45.49 28.26
N PRO A 771 9.23 -45.09 27.96
CA PRO A 771 9.51 -44.18 26.86
C PRO A 771 9.59 -44.97 25.54
N LEU A 772 8.62 -44.77 24.65
CA LEU A 772 8.73 -45.27 23.28
C LEU A 772 9.60 -44.33 22.44
N LEU A 773 10.80 -44.83 22.14
CA LEU A 773 11.68 -44.36 21.07
C LEU A 773 10.90 -44.26 19.75
N ARG A 774 10.81 -43.06 19.21
CA ARG A 774 10.20 -42.79 17.89
C ARG A 774 11.15 -43.29 16.80
N ARG A 775 10.95 -44.53 16.36
CA ARG A 775 11.56 -45.09 15.14
C ARG A 775 10.95 -44.37 13.93
N ARG A 776 11.77 -43.67 13.14
CA ARG A 776 11.42 -43.14 11.81
C ARG A 776 11.10 -44.34 10.91
N THR A 777 9.84 -44.48 10.49
CA THR A 777 9.49 -45.30 9.33
C THR A 777 9.39 -44.39 8.11
N SER A 778 10.36 -44.55 7.20
CA SER A 778 10.27 -44.09 5.82
C SER A 778 9.18 -44.91 5.12
N VAL A 779 8.11 -44.25 4.69
CA VAL A 779 7.13 -44.85 3.78
C VAL A 779 7.68 -44.68 2.37
N THR A 780 8.25 -45.75 1.84
CA THR A 780 8.45 -45.95 0.40
C THR A 780 7.11 -46.30 -0.23
N ARG A 781 6.68 -45.50 -1.20
CA ARG A 781 5.48 -45.71 -2.00
C ARG A 781 5.87 -46.53 -3.22
N ASN A 782 5.72 -47.85 -3.14
CA ASN A 782 5.73 -48.73 -4.31
C ASN A 782 4.32 -48.81 -4.87
N SER A 783 4.16 -48.47 -6.15
CA SER A 783 2.98 -48.81 -6.94
C SER A 783 3.43 -49.26 -8.33
N THR A 784 3.47 -50.57 -8.50
CA THR A 784 3.30 -51.35 -9.73
C THR A 784 2.20 -52.37 -9.37
N GLU A 785 1.26 -52.79 -10.19
CA GLU A 785 1.11 -52.81 -11.64
C GLU A 785 -0.33 -53.26 -11.91
N GLN A 786 -0.96 -52.77 -12.97
CA GLN A 786 -1.89 -53.57 -13.78
C GLN A 786 -2.02 -52.91 -15.15
N ALA A 787 -1.42 -53.57 -16.15
CA ALA A 787 -1.57 -53.29 -17.58
C ALA A 787 -2.99 -53.69 -18.06
N PRO A 788 -3.40 -53.24 -19.25
CA PRO A 788 -3.24 -54.16 -20.39
C PRO A 788 -2.86 -53.51 -21.74
N VAL A 789 -2.09 -54.31 -22.49
CA VAL A 789 -2.20 -54.62 -23.93
C VAL A 789 -1.89 -53.54 -24.98
N LEU A 790 -0.82 -53.84 -25.73
CA LEU A 790 -0.40 -53.26 -27.01
C LEU A 790 -1.48 -53.39 -28.10
N LEU A 791 -1.63 -52.34 -28.90
CA LEU A 791 -1.78 -52.43 -30.35
C LEU A 791 -1.11 -51.20 -30.99
N THR A 792 -0.09 -51.48 -31.78
CA THR A 792 0.64 -50.57 -32.66
C THR A 792 -0.26 -50.11 -33.82
N ASN A 793 -0.17 -48.85 -34.22
CA ASN A 793 -0.24 -48.48 -35.63
C ASN A 793 0.40 -47.11 -35.86
N ASP A 794 1.36 -47.12 -36.78
CA ASP A 794 1.96 -45.97 -37.43
C ASP A 794 0.91 -45.10 -38.11
N THR A 795 1.15 -43.79 -38.14
CA THR A 795 0.93 -42.97 -39.36
C THR A 795 1.57 -41.59 -39.18
N THR A 796 2.64 -41.40 -39.93
CA THR A 796 3.23 -40.13 -40.31
C THR A 796 2.19 -39.20 -40.96
N TRP A 797 2.19 -37.92 -40.57
CA TRP A 797 1.40 -36.88 -41.23
C TRP A 797 2.33 -35.76 -41.70
N SER A 798 2.35 -35.55 -43.02
CA SER A 798 3.05 -34.47 -43.74
C SER A 798 2.10 -33.28 -43.96
N PRO A 799 2.62 -32.06 -44.19
CA PRO A 799 1.79 -30.87 -44.40
C PRO A 799 1.34 -30.75 -45.87
N PRO A 800 0.18 -30.13 -46.16
CA PRO A 800 -0.26 -29.93 -47.54
C PRO A 800 0.27 -28.61 -48.12
N THR A 801 0.77 -28.68 -49.34
CA THR A 801 0.94 -27.56 -50.27
C THR A 801 -0.36 -27.26 -51.03
N PRO A 802 -0.51 -26.06 -51.61
CA PRO A 802 -1.79 -25.53 -52.09
C PRO A 802 -2.07 -25.95 -53.53
N ASP A 803 -3.34 -26.16 -53.84
CA ASP A 803 -3.81 -26.30 -55.22
C ASP A 803 -4.78 -25.18 -55.61
N THR A 804 -4.48 -24.67 -56.79
CA THR A 804 -5.19 -23.69 -57.61
C THR A 804 -6.48 -24.23 -58.25
N SER A 805 -7.35 -23.29 -58.65
CA SER A 805 -8.54 -23.42 -59.54
C SER A 805 -9.81 -23.95 -58.84
N HIS A 806 -10.96 -23.27 -58.83
CA HIS A 806 -11.79 -22.92 -59.99
C HIS A 806 -13.03 -22.10 -59.53
N ASN A 807 -13.39 -21.12 -60.36
CA ASN A 807 -14.70 -20.48 -60.63
C ASN A 807 -15.96 -20.83 -59.80
N GLY A 808 -16.66 -19.76 -59.38
CA GLY A 808 -18.03 -19.49 -59.84
C GLY A 808 -19.17 -19.54 -58.80
N ARG A 809 -19.51 -18.40 -58.18
CA ARG A 809 -20.72 -17.59 -58.44
C ARG A 809 -20.82 -16.44 -57.44
#